data_AF-A0A517ZY69-F1
#
_entry.id   AF-A0A517ZY69-F1
#
_cell.length_a   1.000
_cell.length_b   1.000
_cell.length_c   1.000
_cell.angle_alpha   90.00
_cell.angle_beta   90.00
_cell.angle_gamma   90.00
#
_symmetry.space_group_name_H-M   'P 1'
#
loop_
_entity.id
_entity.type
_entity.pdbx_description
1 polymer ?
#
loop_
_entity_poly.entity_id
_entity_poly.type
_entity_poly.pdbx_seq_one_letter_code
_entity_poly.pdbx_strand_id
1 'polypeptide(L)'
;MKRIDGRLLAGLLLCSLCVICVSTVAMAQESQPTADAPLLNELRQRLLKLEQELDTLKKNQRPRIPEDKSQQRVVMMLESCYLGRYYNRSANSRHARFFVAKLNLVNLTPEAIEIQREQIELVADGTSIKLEEIPKQLFNQSVQIDNQYQQLRNMQPSKQLKLSPGGMQSTWVVFDKLDDGTHVPDMTLKVQINDKAVEFDVNASQKEALGMEIERIGPRGSLGLATINGKLNTINIGSMMDDLDQLATQQVVRVVLRWSEGAAQPDQQLMSWIIQNASSLGVNGATSEQFPPIPATMREFHLSDLPQSNNSHSSRYRSGRGTTRRVHKTADEAVQAALASAYQSLPRDEILTNIEQGHLLSRVAALASGGGRLGEDKLPIILEYADSSVPQLQRAALTALGHFGDPAAVEKLVFYVKKNNEPLASTAIESLAGSRYSAAHDALLAILKNEPPASQKNIVRILAAHPRPIWSEAIYEFVKDPREGLNQEALQALTQVGHPKLLEVLKDALSAGDMALRSKAYTILAARTDHDSEQIAIEYALQLLEEESIDPSTLNVTLNLLNRVKDKRAAPLLLKHFSKQSNKQAMIRTLTMIGDKDVATFFVEHFEGMKSHEKGEVLKALLTLHAPEFRKLATASLINENQSVAQAAAQVLQQDGSPESVDVLTDALKKTSNSSTLSAVCNVLAQLATPQARTALEEARDEGDPQKRRYARNALQQIYERSSAYQFLRQGHELEKANKLDEALAQFVEAIKADPKMPDGYIFRGNLNIRREKFAEARPDFDKALELDRWNSQALTGACVVMVMDGDDTAAAVKRLEENRARYEDEAIFSYNAACVYSRAAEHLKAQESTDERKAKIKEYTGKAIADLKKSVKQGFGDLGWMREDPDLKTLHEVPEFRKVAGMGSAEPKTDKDPTEE
;
A
#
# COMPACT_ATOMS: atom_id res chain seq x y z
N MET A 1 28.11 -15.20 -38.53
CA MET A 1 28.69 -13.85 -38.37
C MET A 1 27.71 -13.08 -37.48
N LYS A 2 28.00 -12.58 -36.28
CA LYS A 2 29.24 -12.21 -35.59
C LYS A 2 29.23 -12.79 -34.17
N ARG A 3 30.25 -13.56 -33.81
CA ARG A 3 30.67 -13.79 -32.43
C ARG A 3 31.40 -12.53 -31.98
N ILE A 4 30.95 -11.89 -30.91
CA ILE A 4 31.71 -10.87 -30.19
C ILE A 4 31.67 -11.26 -28.70
N ASP A 5 32.82 -11.12 -28.06
CA ASP A 5 33.27 -11.84 -26.87
C ASP A 5 32.41 -11.69 -25.60
N GLY A 6 31.86 -12.83 -25.15
CA GLY A 6 31.19 -12.99 -23.85
C GLY A 6 32.11 -12.90 -22.62
N ARG A 7 33.40 -12.54 -22.78
CA ARG A 7 34.35 -12.43 -21.65
C ARG A 7 34.29 -11.08 -20.93
N LEU A 8 33.84 -10.01 -21.58
CA LEU A 8 33.67 -8.71 -20.92
C LEU A 8 32.36 -8.63 -20.12
N LEU A 9 31.27 -9.23 -20.65
CA LEU A 9 30.00 -9.35 -19.94
C LEU A 9 30.07 -10.35 -18.79
N ALA A 10 30.80 -11.47 -18.93
CA ALA A 10 30.99 -12.43 -17.84
C ALA A 10 31.70 -11.81 -16.62
N GLY A 11 32.65 -10.89 -16.82
CA GLY A 11 33.32 -10.18 -15.72
C GLY A 11 32.43 -9.21 -14.96
N LEU A 12 31.40 -8.65 -15.61
CA LEU A 12 30.41 -7.76 -14.99
C LEU A 12 29.24 -8.53 -14.36
N LEU A 13 28.81 -9.65 -14.96
CA LEU A 13 27.79 -10.57 -14.41
C LEU A 13 28.29 -11.35 -13.18
N LEU A 14 29.60 -11.63 -13.08
CA LEU A 14 30.22 -12.25 -11.90
C LEU A 14 30.15 -11.35 -10.65
N CYS A 15 29.97 -10.03 -10.79
CA CYS A 15 29.79 -9.14 -9.65
C CYS A 15 28.38 -9.21 -9.02
N SER A 16 27.38 -9.70 -9.76
CA SER A 16 25.99 -9.83 -9.29
C SER A 16 25.70 -11.20 -8.66
N LEU A 17 26.44 -12.24 -9.07
CA LEU A 17 26.21 -13.64 -8.64
C LEU A 17 26.90 -14.01 -7.31
N CYS A 18 27.91 -13.27 -6.84
CA CYS A 18 28.62 -13.61 -5.59
C CYS A 18 27.93 -13.15 -4.29
N VAL A 19 26.88 -12.32 -4.34
CA VAL A 19 26.15 -11.89 -3.13
C VAL A 19 25.22 -13.00 -2.59
N ILE A 20 24.88 -13.99 -3.41
CA ILE A 20 23.86 -15.01 -3.07
C ILE A 20 24.44 -16.17 -2.22
N CYS A 21 25.76 -16.42 -2.23
CA CYS A 21 26.35 -17.52 -1.43
C CYS A 21 26.80 -17.11 -0.01
N VAL A 22 26.77 -15.83 0.36
CA VAL A 22 27.35 -15.37 1.65
C VAL A 22 26.31 -15.34 2.79
N SER A 23 25.02 -15.27 2.47
CA SER A 23 23.95 -15.16 3.48
C SER A 23 23.60 -16.47 4.19
N THR A 24 23.93 -17.63 3.63
CA THR A 24 23.57 -18.94 4.19
C THR A 24 24.60 -19.51 5.17
N VAL A 25 25.84 -19.01 5.18
CA VAL A 25 26.88 -19.50 6.11
C VAL A 25 26.92 -18.69 7.42
N ALA A 26 26.38 -17.46 7.45
CA ALA A 26 26.35 -16.63 8.65
C ALA A 26 25.27 -17.02 9.67
N MET A 27 24.27 -17.82 9.29
CA MET A 27 23.16 -18.24 10.17
C MET A 27 23.33 -19.62 10.82
N ALA A 28 24.46 -20.31 10.58
CA ALA A 28 24.80 -21.56 11.25
C ALA A 28 25.65 -21.30 12.51
N GLN A 29 25.08 -20.58 13.47
CA GLN A 29 25.60 -20.52 14.84
C GLN A 29 24.46 -20.82 15.82
N GLU A 30 24.17 -22.11 15.97
CA GLU A 30 23.73 -22.78 17.23
C GLU A 30 23.29 -24.22 16.93
N SER A 31 24.23 -25.09 16.54
CA SER A 31 24.09 -26.53 16.75
C SER A 31 25.45 -27.22 16.60
N GLN A 32 25.69 -28.22 17.44
CA GLN A 32 26.93 -28.95 17.75
C GLN A 32 27.89 -29.28 16.58
N PRO A 33 29.20 -29.46 16.88
CA PRO A 33 30.25 -29.60 15.87
C PRO A 33 30.13 -30.95 15.14
N THR A 34 29.77 -30.92 13.87
CA THR A 34 29.92 -32.05 12.95
C THR A 34 31.26 -31.97 12.23
N ALA A 35 31.72 -33.11 11.69
CA ALA A 35 33.12 -33.44 11.35
C ALA A 35 33.83 -32.59 10.26
N ASP A 36 33.26 -31.47 9.80
CA ASP A 36 33.76 -30.68 8.66
C ASP A 36 34.31 -29.30 9.03
N ALA A 37 34.66 -29.07 10.30
CA ALA A 37 35.22 -27.80 10.78
C ALA A 37 36.48 -27.28 10.02
N PRO A 38 37.40 -28.14 9.53
CA PRO A 38 38.55 -27.67 8.74
C PRO A 38 38.16 -27.16 7.36
N LEU A 39 37.26 -27.88 6.67
CA LEU A 39 36.78 -27.52 5.32
C LEU A 39 35.97 -26.23 5.35
N LEU A 40 35.13 -26.05 6.38
CA LEU A 40 34.35 -24.83 6.58
C LEU A 40 35.24 -23.61 6.83
N ASN A 41 36.32 -23.75 7.60
CA ASN A 41 37.28 -22.67 7.83
C ASN A 41 38.12 -22.36 6.57
N GLU A 42 38.47 -23.36 5.77
CA GLU A 42 39.17 -23.17 4.50
C GLU A 42 38.28 -22.46 3.47
N LEU A 43 37.00 -22.85 3.38
CA LEU A 43 35.99 -22.19 2.54
C LEU A 43 35.76 -20.74 2.98
N ARG A 44 35.68 -20.48 4.29
CA ARG A 44 35.53 -19.13 4.86
C ARG A 44 36.73 -18.23 4.55
N GLN A 45 37.95 -18.74 4.66
CA GLN A 45 39.18 -18.03 4.31
C GLN A 45 39.25 -17.72 2.80
N ARG A 46 38.86 -18.68 1.94
CA ARG A 46 38.74 -18.46 0.50
C ARG A 46 37.69 -17.41 0.16
N LEU A 47 36.57 -17.41 0.87
CA LEU A 47 35.46 -16.49 0.62
C LEU A 47 35.82 -15.05 1.04
N LEU A 48 36.47 -14.86 2.19
CA LEU A 48 37.01 -13.56 2.61
C LEU A 48 38.09 -13.04 1.65
N LYS A 49 38.93 -13.94 1.12
CA LYS A 49 39.92 -13.59 0.11
C LYS A 49 39.27 -13.21 -1.22
N LEU A 50 38.25 -13.95 -1.65
CA LEU A 50 37.44 -13.61 -2.83
C LEU A 50 36.70 -12.27 -2.64
N GLU A 51 36.17 -11.98 -1.45
CA GLU A 51 35.56 -10.68 -1.14
C GLU A 51 36.58 -9.54 -1.18
N GLN A 52 37.79 -9.73 -0.64
CA GLN A 52 38.87 -8.75 -0.75
C GLN A 52 39.35 -8.57 -2.19
N GLU A 53 39.46 -9.66 -2.96
CA GLU A 53 39.77 -9.65 -4.40
C GLU A 53 38.66 -8.98 -5.21
N LEU A 54 37.38 -9.19 -4.86
CA LEU A 54 36.22 -8.55 -5.47
C LEU A 54 36.17 -7.05 -5.12
N ASP A 55 36.49 -6.67 -3.89
CA ASP A 55 36.59 -5.28 -3.44
C ASP A 55 37.77 -4.55 -4.10
N THR A 56 38.89 -5.25 -4.35
CA THR A 56 40.00 -4.70 -5.13
C THR A 56 39.68 -4.64 -6.62
N LEU A 57 38.94 -5.60 -7.18
CA LEU A 57 38.45 -5.56 -8.56
C LEU A 57 37.43 -4.42 -8.76
N LYS A 58 36.51 -4.20 -7.81
CA LYS A 58 35.56 -3.08 -7.79
C LYS A 58 36.25 -1.72 -7.65
N LYS A 59 37.36 -1.63 -6.90
CA LYS A 59 38.12 -0.38 -6.72
C LYS A 59 39.08 -0.06 -7.87
N ASN A 60 39.57 -1.06 -8.62
CA ASN A 60 40.67 -0.87 -9.59
C ASN A 60 40.35 -1.12 -11.07
N GLN A 61 39.12 -1.49 -11.45
CA GLN A 61 38.76 -1.59 -12.86
C GLN A 61 38.08 -0.31 -13.37
N ARG A 62 38.87 0.63 -13.89
CA ARG A 62 38.32 1.52 -14.93
C ARG A 62 38.04 0.63 -16.14
N PRO A 63 36.82 0.63 -16.71
CA PRO A 63 36.54 -0.08 -17.95
C PRO A 63 37.61 0.26 -19.00
N ARG A 64 38.36 -0.75 -19.46
CA ARG A 64 39.36 -0.55 -20.51
C ARG A 64 38.64 -0.32 -21.83
N ILE A 65 39.02 0.75 -22.52
CA ILE A 65 38.54 1.05 -23.87
C ILE A 65 38.94 -0.11 -24.79
N PRO A 66 37.99 -0.79 -25.47
CA PRO A 66 38.31 -1.88 -26.38
C PRO A 66 39.22 -1.42 -27.52
N GLU A 67 40.18 -2.26 -27.90
CA GLU A 67 41.02 -2.00 -29.09
C GLU A 67 40.21 -2.09 -30.39
N ASP A 68 39.20 -2.96 -30.44
CA ASP A 68 38.26 -3.04 -31.56
C ASP A 68 37.35 -1.81 -31.58
N LYS A 69 37.53 -0.97 -32.62
CA LYS A 69 36.70 0.22 -32.87
C LYS A 69 35.21 -0.08 -32.94
N SER A 70 34.81 -1.30 -33.33
CA SER A 70 33.39 -1.69 -33.38
C SER A 70 32.74 -1.80 -31.99
N GLN A 71 33.54 -1.94 -30.94
CA GLN A 71 33.12 -2.04 -29.54
C GLN A 71 33.28 -0.73 -28.76
N GLN A 72 33.87 0.31 -29.38
CA GLN A 72 34.03 1.62 -28.76
C GLN A 72 32.69 2.38 -28.82
N ARG A 73 31.94 2.35 -27.72
CA ARG A 73 30.60 2.96 -27.60
C ARG A 73 30.31 3.36 -26.16
N VAL A 74 29.26 4.15 -25.96
CA VAL A 74 28.69 4.33 -24.63
C VAL A 74 27.75 3.17 -24.33
N VAL A 75 27.91 2.56 -23.15
CA VAL A 75 27.07 1.47 -22.68
C VAL A 75 26.16 1.99 -21.58
N MET A 76 24.87 1.67 -21.69
CA MET A 76 23.87 1.96 -20.67
C MET A 76 23.58 0.72 -19.85
N MET A 77 23.41 0.89 -18.54
CA MET A 77 22.97 -0.14 -17.61
C MET A 77 21.98 0.45 -16.61
N LEU A 78 20.99 -0.35 -16.21
CA LEU A 78 20.07 -0.01 -15.12
C LEU A 78 20.47 -0.77 -13.86
N GLU A 79 20.71 -0.04 -12.77
CA GLU A 79 21.03 -0.63 -11.46
C GLU A 79 19.76 -0.97 -10.68
N SER A 80 18.84 -0.01 -10.63
CA SER A 80 17.54 -0.17 -9.99
C SER A 80 16.48 0.57 -10.80
N CYS A 81 15.25 0.05 -10.83
CA CYS A 81 14.14 0.66 -11.53
C CYS A 81 12.81 0.35 -10.84
N TYR A 82 11.86 1.29 -10.95
CA TYR A 82 10.55 1.17 -10.35
C TYR A 82 9.52 1.97 -11.15
N LEU A 83 8.35 1.38 -11.34
CA LEU A 83 7.20 1.99 -11.98
C LEU A 83 6.10 2.19 -10.94
N GLY A 84 5.82 3.45 -10.62
CA GLY A 84 4.94 3.87 -9.53
C GLY A 84 3.69 4.58 -9.98
N ARG A 85 2.76 4.73 -9.04
CA ARG A 85 1.54 5.55 -9.15
C ARG A 85 1.51 6.56 -8.01
N TYR A 86 0.99 7.76 -8.26
CA TYR A 86 0.72 8.75 -7.22
C TYR A 86 -0.63 9.44 -7.44
N TYR A 87 -1.17 10.02 -6.37
CA TYR A 87 -2.40 10.80 -6.41
C TYR A 87 -2.09 12.24 -6.82
N ASN A 88 -2.55 12.67 -7.99
CA ASN A 88 -2.38 14.04 -8.46
C ASN A 88 -3.62 14.87 -8.14
N ARG A 89 -3.51 15.81 -7.19
CA ARG A 89 -4.61 16.74 -6.84
C ARG A 89 -4.87 17.82 -7.89
N SER A 90 -3.94 18.02 -8.81
CA SER A 90 -3.92 19.14 -9.77
C SER A 90 -4.33 18.77 -11.19
N ALA A 91 -4.52 17.47 -11.50
CA ALA A 91 -4.90 16.98 -12.81
C ALA A 91 -6.33 16.39 -12.81
N ASN A 92 -6.98 16.41 -13.97
CA ASN A 92 -8.34 15.87 -14.17
C ASN A 92 -8.44 14.33 -14.06
N SER A 93 -7.31 13.60 -13.96
CA SER A 93 -7.28 12.17 -13.63
C SER A 93 -6.86 11.93 -12.18
N ARG A 94 -7.48 10.92 -11.54
CA ARG A 94 -7.30 10.63 -10.09
C ARG A 94 -5.91 10.07 -9.78
N HIS A 95 -5.16 9.59 -10.77
CA HIS A 95 -3.84 8.98 -10.61
C HIS A 95 -2.92 9.34 -11.78
N ALA A 96 -1.63 9.51 -11.49
CA ALA A 96 -0.59 9.65 -12.51
C ALA A 96 0.52 8.63 -12.24
N ARG A 97 1.23 8.21 -13.29
CA ARG A 97 2.32 7.24 -13.21
C ARG A 97 3.67 7.89 -13.36
N PHE A 98 4.67 7.31 -12.72
CA PHE A 98 6.05 7.72 -12.89
C PHE A 98 6.98 6.52 -12.97
N PHE A 99 8.00 6.64 -13.81
CA PHE A 99 9.11 5.71 -13.91
C PHE A 99 10.34 6.34 -13.26
N VAL A 100 10.98 5.59 -12.37
CA VAL A 100 12.25 5.98 -11.75
C VAL A 100 13.28 4.90 -11.99
N ALA A 101 14.50 5.31 -12.33
CA ALA A 101 15.62 4.38 -12.43
C ALA A 101 16.95 5.04 -12.08
N LYS A 102 17.90 4.22 -11.64
CA LYS A 102 19.31 4.61 -11.50
C LYS A 102 20.06 4.15 -12.75
N LEU A 103 20.38 5.10 -13.60
CA LEU A 103 21.04 4.91 -14.89
C LEU A 103 22.55 5.02 -14.72
N ASN A 104 23.27 3.99 -15.14
CA ASN A 104 24.73 3.95 -15.22
C ASN A 104 25.18 4.05 -16.68
N LEU A 105 26.02 5.04 -16.96
CA LEU A 105 26.62 5.26 -18.28
C LEU A 105 28.12 4.98 -18.21
N VAL A 106 28.61 4.16 -19.12
CA VAL A 106 30.04 3.83 -19.23
C VAL A 106 30.55 4.30 -20.60
N ASN A 107 31.58 5.15 -20.60
CA ASN A 107 32.21 5.62 -21.82
C ASN A 107 33.37 4.71 -22.22
N LEU A 108 33.15 3.83 -23.20
CA LEU A 108 34.18 2.98 -23.81
C LEU A 108 34.77 3.60 -25.08
N THR A 109 34.69 4.92 -25.24
CA THR A 109 35.29 5.64 -26.36
C THR A 109 36.57 6.36 -25.89
N PRO A 110 37.50 6.69 -26.82
CA PRO A 110 38.71 7.45 -26.49
C PRO A 110 38.46 8.93 -26.19
N GLU A 111 37.27 9.45 -26.46
CA GLU A 111 36.92 10.86 -26.29
C GLU A 111 36.09 11.08 -25.02
N ALA A 112 36.26 12.24 -24.39
CA ALA A 112 35.41 12.64 -23.27
C ALA A 112 34.03 13.04 -23.80
N ILE A 113 32.98 12.62 -23.09
CA ILE A 113 31.59 12.86 -23.50
C ILE A 113 30.88 13.64 -22.40
N GLU A 114 30.18 14.70 -22.81
CA GLU A 114 29.31 15.49 -21.93
C GLU A 114 27.86 15.32 -22.37
N ILE A 115 27.00 14.96 -21.43
CA ILE A 115 25.57 14.70 -21.68
C ILE A 115 24.77 15.63 -20.78
N GLN A 116 23.98 16.51 -21.37
CA GLN A 116 23.02 17.35 -20.67
C GLN A 116 21.78 16.52 -20.31
N ARG A 117 21.13 16.86 -19.20
CA ARG A 117 19.91 16.18 -18.75
C ARG A 117 18.85 16.09 -19.84
N GLU A 118 18.67 17.15 -20.61
CA GLU A 118 17.65 17.27 -21.66
C GLU A 118 17.93 16.36 -22.89
N GLN A 119 19.12 15.75 -22.95
CA GLN A 119 19.50 14.75 -23.96
C GLN A 119 19.13 13.32 -23.56
N ILE A 120 18.60 13.13 -22.35
CA ILE A 120 18.07 11.86 -21.86
C ILE A 120 16.55 11.90 -22.01
N GLU A 121 15.98 10.93 -22.70
CA GLU A 121 14.54 10.79 -22.86
C GLU A 121 14.09 9.34 -22.64
N LEU A 122 12.83 9.18 -22.27
CA LEU A 122 12.13 7.90 -22.21
C LEU A 122 11.10 7.87 -23.33
N VAL A 123 11.20 6.89 -24.21
CA VAL A 123 10.12 6.55 -25.14
C VAL A 123 9.25 5.50 -24.45
N ALA A 124 8.03 5.89 -24.08
CA ALA A 124 7.02 5.03 -23.45
C ALA A 124 5.79 4.93 -24.36
N ASP A 125 5.42 3.73 -24.80
CA ASP A 125 4.32 3.48 -25.75
C ASP A 125 4.38 4.41 -26.99
N GLY A 126 5.59 4.61 -27.52
CA GLY A 126 5.85 5.49 -28.67
C GLY A 126 5.86 6.99 -28.36
N THR A 127 5.54 7.41 -27.14
CA THR A 127 5.60 8.81 -26.69
C THR A 127 6.98 9.12 -26.13
N SER A 128 7.67 10.12 -26.68
CA SER A 128 8.95 10.60 -26.13
C SER A 128 8.73 11.61 -24.99
N ILE A 129 9.36 11.35 -23.85
CA ILE A 129 9.31 12.15 -22.64
C ILE A 129 10.74 12.55 -22.28
N LYS A 130 11.06 13.84 -22.35
CA LYS A 130 12.39 14.35 -21.95
C LYS A 130 12.56 14.36 -20.44
N LEU A 131 13.78 14.14 -19.98
CA LEU A 131 14.11 14.19 -18.56
C LEU A 131 14.13 15.64 -18.05
N GLU A 132 13.31 15.92 -17.05
CA GLU A 132 13.16 17.23 -16.40
C GLU A 132 13.55 17.16 -14.90
N GLU A 133 13.50 18.29 -14.20
CA GLU A 133 13.59 18.27 -12.73
C GLU A 133 12.36 17.60 -12.14
N ILE A 134 12.54 16.89 -11.03
CA ILE A 134 11.41 16.27 -10.35
C ILE A 134 10.45 17.38 -9.89
N PRO A 135 9.16 17.31 -10.22
CA PRO A 135 8.19 18.28 -9.73
C PRO A 135 8.13 18.27 -8.20
N LYS A 136 8.01 19.45 -7.58
CA LYS A 136 7.89 19.59 -6.12
C LYS A 136 6.75 18.75 -5.53
N GLN A 137 5.70 18.51 -6.32
CA GLN A 137 4.54 17.68 -5.96
C GLN A 137 4.93 16.23 -5.64
N LEU A 138 5.99 15.73 -6.28
CA LEU A 138 6.49 14.37 -6.15
C LEU A 138 7.55 14.19 -5.06
N PHE A 139 8.05 15.28 -4.47
CA PHE A 139 9.17 15.23 -3.52
C PHE A 139 8.95 14.30 -2.33
N ASN A 140 7.71 14.26 -1.82
CA ASN A 140 7.34 13.46 -0.66
C ASN A 140 6.83 12.05 -1.04
N GLN A 141 6.75 11.72 -2.33
CA GLN A 141 6.43 10.37 -2.76
C GLN A 141 7.60 9.45 -2.39
N SER A 142 7.27 8.33 -1.75
CA SER A 142 8.22 7.30 -1.36
C SER A 142 8.07 6.10 -2.27
N VAL A 143 9.17 5.60 -2.79
CA VAL A 143 9.23 4.35 -3.54
C VAL A 143 10.00 3.31 -2.75
N GLN A 144 9.59 2.04 -2.89
CA GLN A 144 10.35 0.92 -2.36
C GLN A 144 11.21 0.36 -3.49
N ILE A 145 12.52 0.56 -3.40
CA ILE A 145 13.51 0.02 -4.33
C ILE A 145 14.48 -0.82 -3.51
N ASP A 146 14.67 -2.07 -3.90
CA ASP A 146 15.58 -3.02 -3.21
C ASP A 146 15.31 -3.13 -1.71
N ASN A 147 14.02 -3.23 -1.36
CA ASN A 147 13.50 -3.26 0.02
C ASN A 147 13.81 -2.02 0.87
N GLN A 148 14.22 -0.90 0.27
CA GLN A 148 14.43 0.37 0.96
C GLN A 148 13.45 1.42 0.47
N TYR A 149 12.81 2.11 1.42
CA TYR A 149 11.99 3.27 1.11
C TYR A 149 12.86 4.48 0.88
N GLN A 150 12.72 5.08 -0.29
CA GLN A 150 13.44 6.28 -0.69
C GLN A 150 12.47 7.34 -1.19
N GLN A 151 12.66 8.58 -0.75
CA GLN A 151 11.84 9.71 -1.21
C GLN A 151 12.39 10.25 -2.54
N LEU A 152 11.50 10.55 -3.49
CA LEU A 152 11.90 11.03 -4.82
C LEU A 152 12.71 12.33 -4.75
N ARG A 153 12.51 13.18 -3.73
CA ARG A 153 13.34 14.39 -3.55
C ARG A 153 14.84 14.10 -3.45
N ASN A 154 15.23 12.90 -3.02
CA ASN A 154 16.62 12.47 -2.88
C ASN A 154 17.18 11.85 -4.18
N MET A 155 16.37 11.74 -5.23
CA MET A 155 16.70 11.10 -6.51
C MET A 155 16.78 12.11 -7.66
N GLN A 156 17.29 13.32 -7.39
CA GLN A 156 17.32 14.37 -8.41
C GLN A 156 18.27 13.99 -9.57
N PRO A 157 17.84 14.18 -10.83
CA PRO A 157 18.72 13.98 -11.98
C PRO A 157 19.87 15.00 -11.98
N SER A 158 21.04 14.54 -12.38
CA SER A 158 22.20 15.40 -12.59
C SER A 158 21.92 16.38 -13.72
N LYS A 159 22.29 17.66 -13.57
CA LYS A 159 22.17 18.65 -14.65
C LYS A 159 22.98 18.27 -15.90
N GLN A 160 24.19 17.75 -15.65
CA GLN A 160 25.10 17.29 -16.69
C GLN A 160 25.88 16.07 -16.20
N LEU A 161 26.22 15.18 -17.11
CA LEU A 161 27.11 14.03 -16.89
C LEU A 161 28.39 14.22 -17.69
N LYS A 162 29.54 14.06 -17.04
CA LYS A 162 30.88 14.22 -17.61
C LYS A 162 31.59 12.88 -17.59
N LEU A 163 31.52 12.15 -18.70
CA LEU A 163 32.10 10.83 -18.84
C LEU A 163 33.50 10.93 -19.45
N SER A 164 34.54 10.77 -18.61
CA SER A 164 35.91 10.63 -19.09
C SER A 164 36.09 9.34 -19.90
N PRO A 165 37.10 9.25 -20.78
CA PRO A 165 37.43 8.01 -21.49
C PRO A 165 37.68 6.85 -20.50
N GLY A 166 36.97 5.74 -20.67
CA GLY A 166 36.97 4.60 -19.74
C GLY A 166 36.30 4.89 -18.38
N GLY A 167 35.59 6.01 -18.26
CA GLY A 167 34.90 6.45 -17.05
C GLY A 167 33.45 5.97 -16.98
N MET A 168 32.91 5.94 -15.77
CA MET A 168 31.51 5.63 -15.48
C MET A 168 30.89 6.75 -14.63
N GLN A 169 29.65 7.13 -14.95
CA GLN A 169 28.83 7.99 -14.09
C GLN A 169 27.42 7.45 -13.95
N SER A 170 26.82 7.76 -12.80
CA SER A 170 25.46 7.37 -12.45
C SER A 170 24.57 8.61 -12.33
N THR A 171 23.30 8.48 -12.72
CA THR A 171 22.30 9.49 -12.43
C THR A 171 20.95 8.85 -12.16
N TRP A 172 20.15 9.50 -11.32
CA TRP A 172 18.74 9.15 -11.19
C TRP A 172 17.97 9.76 -12.35
N VAL A 173 17.05 9.01 -12.92
CA VAL A 173 16.10 9.50 -13.93
C VAL A 173 14.68 9.28 -13.40
N VAL A 174 13.85 10.31 -13.49
CA VAL A 174 12.45 10.27 -13.07
C VAL A 174 11.60 10.89 -14.17
N PHE A 175 10.65 10.12 -14.69
CA PHE A 175 9.71 10.54 -15.72
C PHE A 175 8.30 10.38 -15.18
N ASP A 176 7.53 11.46 -15.09
CA ASP A 176 6.22 11.51 -14.43
C ASP A 176 5.03 11.78 -15.37
N LYS A 177 5.30 11.89 -16.68
CA LYS A 177 4.30 12.13 -17.72
C LYS A 177 3.87 10.83 -18.42
N LEU A 178 3.65 9.78 -17.64
CA LEU A 178 3.21 8.46 -18.13
C LEU A 178 1.69 8.32 -18.06
N ASP A 179 1.13 7.55 -19.00
CA ASP A 179 -0.30 7.19 -19.03
C ASP A 179 -0.72 6.47 -17.73
N ASP A 180 -1.95 6.72 -17.25
CA ASP A 180 -2.50 6.23 -15.99
C ASP A 180 -3.21 4.86 -16.12
N GLY A 181 -2.96 4.10 -17.19
CA GLY A 181 -3.42 2.72 -17.38
C GLY A 181 -2.76 1.66 -16.47
N THR A 182 -3.29 0.42 -16.51
CA THR A 182 -2.81 -0.73 -15.72
C THR A 182 -1.73 -1.56 -16.42
N HIS A 183 -1.58 -1.41 -17.74
CA HIS A 183 -0.52 -2.04 -18.53
C HIS A 183 0.86 -1.49 -18.17
N VAL A 184 1.92 -2.29 -18.29
CA VAL A 184 3.30 -1.79 -18.17
C VAL A 184 3.74 -1.31 -19.55
N PRO A 185 3.95 0.00 -19.75
CA PRO A 185 4.29 0.56 -21.06
C PRO A 185 5.59 -0.05 -21.61
N ASP A 186 5.70 -0.10 -22.93
CA ASP A 186 6.94 -0.41 -23.63
C ASP A 186 7.91 0.77 -23.49
N MET A 187 8.99 0.57 -22.73
CA MET A 187 9.91 1.62 -22.33
C MET A 187 11.29 1.43 -22.94
N THR A 188 11.73 2.43 -23.71
CA THR A 188 13.10 2.54 -24.20
C THR A 188 13.73 3.84 -23.71
N LEU A 189 14.81 3.74 -22.95
CA LEU A 189 15.63 4.90 -22.60
C LEU A 189 16.51 5.28 -23.79
N LYS A 190 16.54 6.56 -24.14
CA LYS A 190 17.41 7.09 -25.18
C LYS A 190 18.30 8.19 -24.62
N VAL A 191 19.57 8.15 -24.99
CA VAL A 191 20.55 9.16 -24.63
C VAL A 191 21.19 9.66 -25.91
N GLN A 192 20.98 10.94 -26.21
CA GLN A 192 21.55 11.58 -27.39
C GLN A 192 23.01 11.97 -27.11
N ILE A 193 23.94 11.39 -27.88
CA ILE A 193 25.37 11.62 -27.76
C ILE A 193 25.89 12.03 -29.14
N ASN A 194 26.30 13.30 -29.27
CA ASN A 194 26.59 13.90 -30.57
C ASN A 194 25.39 13.69 -31.53
N ASP A 195 25.63 13.22 -32.76
CA ASP A 195 24.58 12.95 -33.76
C ASP A 195 23.96 11.55 -33.66
N LYS A 196 24.20 10.79 -32.57
CA LYS A 196 23.72 9.41 -32.43
C LYS A 196 22.95 9.20 -31.12
N ALA A 197 21.79 8.56 -31.21
CA ALA A 197 21.07 8.07 -30.05
C ALA A 197 21.63 6.71 -29.61
N VAL A 198 21.93 6.58 -28.33
CA VAL A 198 22.12 5.27 -27.68
C VAL A 198 20.79 4.88 -27.08
N GLU A 199 20.32 3.65 -27.33
CA GLU A 199 19.02 3.16 -26.86
C GLU A 199 19.21 1.99 -25.89
N PHE A 200 18.34 1.89 -24.89
CA PHE A 200 18.28 0.81 -23.92
C PHE A 200 16.83 0.39 -23.71
N ASP A 201 16.52 -0.84 -24.11
CA ASP A 201 15.20 -1.44 -23.90
C ASP A 201 15.06 -1.87 -22.43
N VAL A 202 14.23 -1.14 -21.69
CA VAL A 202 14.01 -1.37 -20.26
C VAL A 202 13.28 -2.69 -20.06
N ASN A 203 12.22 -2.94 -20.82
CA ASN A 203 11.34 -4.11 -20.66
C ASN A 203 12.10 -5.40 -21.00
N ALA A 204 12.86 -5.43 -22.10
CA ALA A 204 13.67 -6.59 -22.48
C ALA A 204 14.74 -6.90 -21.44
N SER A 205 15.44 -5.88 -20.93
CA SER A 205 16.43 -6.05 -19.86
C SER A 205 15.81 -6.60 -18.58
N GLN A 206 14.63 -6.10 -18.19
CA GLN A 206 13.94 -6.57 -16.99
C GLN A 206 13.30 -7.96 -17.18
N LYS A 207 12.92 -8.35 -18.40
CA LYS A 207 12.50 -9.72 -18.74
C LYS A 207 13.67 -10.70 -18.59
N GLU A 208 14.84 -10.36 -19.11
CA GLU A 208 16.06 -11.17 -18.93
C GLU A 208 16.45 -11.29 -17.45
N ALA A 209 16.37 -10.18 -16.70
CA ALA A 209 16.64 -10.18 -15.26
C ALA A 209 15.62 -10.99 -14.44
N LEU A 210 14.38 -11.14 -14.90
CA LEU A 210 13.39 -12.02 -14.27
C LEU A 210 13.76 -13.49 -14.47
N GLY A 211 14.31 -13.83 -15.65
CA GLY A 211 14.72 -15.18 -16.01
C GLY A 211 13.61 -16.22 -15.84
N MET A 212 12.36 -15.86 -16.12
CA MET A 212 11.24 -16.78 -15.94
C MET A 212 11.24 -17.85 -17.03
N GLU A 213 11.13 -19.12 -16.62
CA GLU A 213 11.04 -20.27 -17.52
C GLU A 213 9.68 -20.94 -17.37
N ILE A 214 9.08 -21.39 -18.47
CA ILE A 214 7.77 -22.06 -18.45
C ILE A 214 7.87 -23.44 -19.09
N GLU A 215 7.47 -24.47 -18.34
CA GLU A 215 7.31 -25.83 -18.84
C GLU A 215 5.82 -26.21 -18.87
N ARG A 216 5.37 -26.92 -19.90
CA ARG A 216 4.02 -27.48 -19.95
C ARG A 216 4.01 -28.93 -19.45
N ILE A 217 3.35 -29.16 -18.32
CA ILE A 217 3.26 -30.48 -17.67
C ILE A 217 1.79 -30.92 -17.47
N GLY A 218 1.59 -32.11 -16.93
CA GLY A 218 0.28 -32.71 -16.71
C GLY A 218 -0.33 -33.32 -17.96
N PRO A 219 -1.56 -33.87 -17.86
CA PRO A 219 -2.19 -34.57 -18.96
C PRO A 219 -2.37 -33.61 -20.14
N ARG A 220 -1.83 -33.98 -21.31
CA ARG A 220 -1.87 -33.19 -22.55
C ARG A 220 -1.26 -31.78 -22.41
N GLY A 221 -0.31 -31.60 -21.47
CA GLY A 221 0.32 -30.30 -21.21
C GLY A 221 -0.66 -29.25 -20.72
N SER A 222 -1.60 -29.64 -19.85
CA SER A 222 -2.72 -28.82 -19.36
C SER A 222 -2.37 -27.86 -18.22
N LEU A 223 -1.12 -27.86 -17.75
CA LEU A 223 -0.61 -26.95 -16.74
C LEU A 223 0.69 -26.29 -17.20
N GLY A 224 0.80 -24.97 -17.02
CA GLY A 224 2.05 -24.22 -17.15
C GLY A 224 2.77 -24.13 -15.80
N LEU A 225 3.96 -24.69 -15.71
CA LEU A 225 4.85 -24.57 -14.56
C LEU A 225 5.82 -23.43 -14.83
N ALA A 226 5.55 -22.25 -14.26
CA ALA A 226 6.36 -21.05 -14.43
C ALA A 226 7.35 -20.92 -13.25
N THR A 227 8.65 -20.91 -13.54
CA THR A 227 9.73 -20.81 -12.55
C THR A 227 10.42 -19.46 -12.68
N ILE A 228 10.32 -18.62 -11.65
CA ILE A 228 11.01 -17.34 -11.53
C ILE A 228 12.41 -17.56 -10.97
N ASN A 229 13.43 -17.14 -11.71
CA ASN A 229 14.83 -17.24 -11.28
C ASN A 229 15.40 -15.93 -10.71
N GLY A 230 14.85 -14.79 -11.12
CA GLY A 230 15.30 -13.47 -10.72
C GLY A 230 14.33 -12.72 -9.82
N LYS A 231 14.47 -11.39 -9.78
CA LYS A 231 13.59 -10.52 -9.00
C LYS A 231 12.36 -10.13 -9.82
N LEU A 232 11.18 -10.50 -9.34
CA LEU A 232 9.91 -9.97 -9.87
C LEU A 232 9.67 -8.56 -9.32
N ASN A 233 9.42 -7.59 -10.20
CA ASN A 233 9.29 -6.17 -9.88
C ASN A 233 8.14 -5.50 -10.67
N THR A 234 7.97 -4.19 -10.48
CA THR A 234 6.85 -3.41 -11.04
C THR A 234 6.90 -3.20 -12.56
N ILE A 235 7.97 -3.67 -13.23
CA ILE A 235 8.15 -3.59 -14.69
C ILE A 235 8.03 -4.97 -15.31
N ASN A 236 8.86 -5.94 -14.90
CA ASN A 236 8.83 -7.29 -15.48
C ASN A 236 7.58 -8.12 -15.12
N ILE A 237 6.70 -7.61 -14.24
CA ILE A 237 5.33 -8.10 -14.15
C ILE A 237 4.60 -8.00 -15.50
N GLY A 238 4.87 -7.01 -16.34
CA GLY A 238 4.33 -6.94 -17.71
C GLY A 238 4.71 -8.18 -18.52
N SER A 239 6.01 -8.48 -18.57
CA SER A 239 6.53 -9.66 -19.27
C SER A 239 5.96 -10.98 -18.73
N MET A 240 5.75 -11.08 -17.42
CA MET A 240 5.08 -12.24 -16.82
C MET A 240 3.64 -12.37 -17.31
N MET A 241 2.91 -11.26 -17.42
CA MET A 241 1.52 -11.26 -17.91
C MET A 241 1.44 -11.66 -19.38
N ASP A 242 2.37 -11.20 -20.22
CA ASP A 242 2.45 -11.61 -21.63
C ASP A 242 2.65 -13.13 -21.77
N ASP A 243 3.54 -13.70 -20.95
CA ASP A 243 3.80 -15.14 -20.96
C ASP A 243 2.57 -15.94 -20.45
N LEU A 244 1.80 -15.40 -19.49
CA LEU A 244 0.53 -15.98 -19.05
C LEU A 244 -0.57 -15.87 -20.12
N ASP A 245 -0.67 -14.74 -20.82
CA ASP A 245 -1.59 -14.58 -21.94
C ASP A 245 -1.24 -15.55 -23.08
N GLN A 246 0.05 -15.76 -23.35
CA GLN A 246 0.49 -16.77 -24.31
C GLN A 246 0.01 -18.18 -23.92
N LEU A 247 0.13 -18.57 -22.64
CA LEU A 247 -0.42 -19.83 -22.16
C LEU A 247 -1.95 -19.90 -22.34
N ALA A 248 -2.66 -18.81 -22.07
CA ALA A 248 -4.10 -18.72 -22.28
C ALA A 248 -4.48 -18.92 -23.77
N THR A 249 -3.75 -18.32 -24.71
CA THR A 249 -3.98 -18.53 -26.15
C THR A 249 -3.77 -19.99 -26.57
N GLN A 250 -2.91 -20.72 -25.85
CA GLN A 250 -2.68 -22.16 -26.02
C GLN A 250 -3.68 -23.04 -25.26
N GLN A 251 -4.76 -22.45 -24.71
CA GLN A 251 -5.78 -23.11 -23.92
C GLN A 251 -5.27 -23.75 -22.61
N VAL A 252 -4.12 -23.29 -22.10
CA VAL A 252 -3.61 -23.66 -20.79
C VAL A 252 -4.24 -22.74 -19.75
N VAL A 253 -5.18 -23.27 -18.98
CA VAL A 253 -5.96 -22.52 -17.97
C VAL A 253 -5.50 -22.78 -16.53
N ARG A 254 -4.38 -23.50 -16.34
CA ARG A 254 -3.81 -23.85 -15.05
C ARG A 254 -2.35 -23.43 -15.01
N VAL A 255 -1.96 -22.68 -13.98
CA VAL A 255 -0.58 -22.24 -13.80
C VAL A 255 -0.14 -22.43 -12.35
N VAL A 256 1.07 -22.93 -12.20
CA VAL A 256 1.82 -22.91 -10.94
C VAL A 256 2.99 -21.97 -11.15
N LEU A 257 2.99 -20.85 -10.44
CA LEU A 257 4.11 -19.91 -10.37
C LEU A 257 4.97 -20.26 -9.15
N ARG A 258 6.24 -20.57 -9.38
CA ARG A 258 7.19 -20.93 -8.34
C ARG A 258 8.46 -20.09 -8.42
N TRP A 259 9.17 -19.98 -7.32
CA TRP A 259 10.48 -19.36 -7.28
C TRP A 259 11.56 -20.44 -7.16
N SER A 260 12.68 -20.23 -7.86
CA SER A 260 13.84 -21.09 -7.69
C SER A 260 14.59 -20.79 -6.40
N GLU A 261 15.43 -21.72 -5.97
CA GLU A 261 16.26 -21.54 -4.79
C GLU A 261 17.23 -20.37 -5.00
N GLY A 262 17.19 -19.38 -4.11
CA GLY A 262 18.01 -18.17 -4.21
C GLY A 262 17.40 -17.03 -5.05
N ALA A 263 16.21 -17.21 -5.62
CA ALA A 263 15.50 -16.13 -6.30
C ALA A 263 15.23 -14.95 -5.34
N ALA A 264 15.42 -13.73 -5.84
CA ALA A 264 15.31 -12.53 -5.03
C ALA A 264 13.85 -12.23 -4.64
N GLN A 265 13.68 -11.64 -3.46
CA GLN A 265 12.38 -11.21 -2.95
C GLN A 265 11.73 -10.15 -3.84
N PRO A 266 10.49 -10.38 -4.31
CA PRO A 266 9.68 -9.34 -4.93
C PRO A 266 9.35 -8.23 -3.93
N ASP A 267 9.03 -7.04 -4.43
CA ASP A 267 8.61 -5.94 -3.58
C ASP A 267 7.32 -6.29 -2.80
N GLN A 268 7.19 -5.84 -1.55
CA GLN A 268 6.14 -6.30 -0.63
C GLN A 268 4.72 -6.07 -1.17
N GLN A 269 4.50 -4.93 -1.82
CA GLN A 269 3.20 -4.58 -2.41
C GLN A 269 2.84 -5.51 -3.57
N LEU A 270 3.83 -5.85 -4.39
CA LEU A 270 3.69 -6.79 -5.50
C LEU A 270 3.42 -8.20 -4.99
N MET A 271 4.18 -8.66 -3.99
CA MET A 271 3.96 -9.97 -3.36
C MET A 271 2.55 -10.09 -2.77
N SER A 272 2.09 -9.05 -2.06
CA SER A 272 0.74 -8.99 -1.50
C SER A 272 -0.33 -9.07 -2.59
N TRP A 273 -0.12 -8.36 -3.70
CA TRP A 273 -1.02 -8.38 -4.85
C TRP A 273 -1.10 -9.78 -5.49
N ILE A 274 0.02 -10.46 -5.73
CA ILE A 274 0.04 -11.80 -6.36
C ILE A 274 -0.67 -12.82 -5.46
N ILE A 275 -0.40 -12.82 -4.16
CA ILE A 275 -1.04 -13.71 -3.18
C ILE A 275 -2.56 -13.50 -3.13
N GLN A 276 -2.99 -12.23 -3.15
CA GLN A 276 -4.41 -11.88 -3.15
C GLN A 276 -5.10 -12.35 -4.45
N ASN A 277 -4.49 -12.13 -5.62
CA ASN A 277 -5.07 -12.56 -6.89
C ASN A 277 -5.13 -14.08 -7.03
N ALA A 278 -4.07 -14.79 -6.61
CA ALA A 278 -4.09 -16.26 -6.55
C ALA A 278 -5.27 -16.78 -5.73
N SER A 279 -5.58 -16.12 -4.62
CA SER A 279 -6.65 -16.53 -3.70
C SER A 279 -8.07 -16.09 -4.10
N SER A 280 -8.20 -15.14 -5.02
CA SER A 280 -9.49 -14.51 -5.39
C SER A 280 -9.95 -14.80 -6.82
N LEU A 281 -9.15 -15.50 -7.63
CA LEU A 281 -9.55 -15.94 -8.97
C LEU A 281 -10.88 -16.71 -8.94
N GLY A 282 -11.83 -16.27 -9.76
CA GLY A 282 -13.19 -16.82 -9.82
C GLY A 282 -14.19 -16.22 -8.82
N VAL A 283 -13.76 -15.30 -7.96
CA VAL A 283 -14.62 -14.50 -7.07
C VAL A 283 -14.59 -13.05 -7.56
N ASN A 284 -15.72 -12.33 -7.52
CA ASN A 284 -15.77 -10.89 -7.79
C ASN A 284 -15.00 -10.12 -6.71
N GLY A 285 -13.67 -10.17 -6.76
CA GLY A 285 -12.77 -9.40 -5.92
C GLY A 285 -12.48 -8.05 -6.55
N ALA A 286 -12.32 -7.02 -5.71
CA ALA A 286 -11.84 -5.72 -6.17
C ALA A 286 -10.45 -5.88 -6.80
N THR A 287 -10.36 -5.72 -8.11
CA THR A 287 -9.08 -5.67 -8.82
C THR A 287 -8.32 -4.42 -8.35
N SER A 288 -7.14 -4.61 -7.75
CA SER A 288 -6.24 -3.49 -7.52
C SER A 288 -5.89 -2.86 -8.87
N GLU A 289 -6.20 -1.58 -9.06
CA GLU A 289 -5.85 -0.82 -10.27
C GLU A 289 -4.32 -0.64 -10.44
N GLN A 290 -3.49 -1.15 -9.54
CA GLN A 290 -2.07 -0.87 -9.53
C GLN A 290 -1.23 -1.71 -10.51
N PHE A 291 -1.62 -2.96 -10.77
CA PHE A 291 -0.87 -3.90 -11.59
C PHE A 291 -1.77 -4.53 -12.66
N PRO A 292 -1.21 -5.05 -13.76
CA PRO A 292 -2.00 -5.67 -14.81
C PRO A 292 -2.78 -6.88 -14.26
N PRO A 293 -4.04 -7.09 -14.66
CA PRO A 293 -4.85 -8.21 -14.17
C PRO A 293 -4.31 -9.55 -14.67
N ILE A 294 -4.45 -10.61 -13.86
CA ILE A 294 -4.20 -11.98 -14.32
C ILE A 294 -5.23 -12.31 -15.42
N PRO A 295 -4.83 -12.98 -16.52
CA PRO A 295 -5.76 -13.31 -17.60
C PRO A 295 -7.00 -14.05 -17.09
N ALA A 296 -8.19 -13.54 -17.42
CA ALA A 296 -9.47 -14.05 -16.90
C ALA A 296 -9.78 -15.51 -17.33
N THR A 297 -9.09 -16.02 -18.33
CA THR A 297 -9.15 -17.42 -18.77
C THR A 297 -8.49 -18.39 -17.79
N MET A 298 -7.60 -17.90 -16.91
CA MET A 298 -6.94 -18.72 -15.90
C MET A 298 -7.93 -19.18 -14.84
N ARG A 299 -8.11 -20.49 -14.73
CA ARG A 299 -9.02 -21.13 -13.76
C ARG A 299 -8.31 -21.54 -12.48
N GLU A 300 -7.04 -21.90 -12.59
CA GLU A 300 -6.20 -22.34 -11.48
C GLU A 300 -4.89 -21.52 -11.52
N PHE A 301 -4.61 -20.72 -10.49
CA PHE A 301 -3.34 -20.02 -10.34
C PHE A 301 -2.80 -20.26 -8.93
N HIS A 302 -1.68 -20.97 -8.87
CA HIS A 302 -1.09 -21.45 -7.63
C HIS A 302 0.31 -20.87 -7.44
N LEU A 303 0.68 -20.61 -6.20
CA LEU A 303 2.02 -20.15 -5.82
C LEU A 303 2.74 -21.22 -5.01
N SER A 304 4.03 -21.44 -5.25
CA SER A 304 4.88 -22.29 -4.41
C SER A 304 6.29 -21.74 -4.24
N ASP A 305 7.03 -22.28 -3.27
CA ASP A 305 8.46 -22.00 -3.08
C ASP A 305 8.79 -20.51 -2.87
N LEU A 306 7.88 -19.74 -2.26
CA LEU A 306 8.04 -18.29 -2.10
C LEU A 306 9.38 -17.96 -1.40
N PRO A 307 10.14 -16.95 -1.89
CA PRO A 307 11.36 -16.51 -1.22
C PRO A 307 10.99 -16.06 0.22
N GLN A 308 11.82 -16.41 1.21
CA GLN A 308 11.61 -16.24 2.67
C GLN A 308 10.57 -15.20 3.13
N SER A 309 9.30 -15.59 3.21
CA SER A 309 8.40 -14.96 4.18
C SER A 309 8.71 -15.61 5.53
N ASN A 310 9.07 -14.82 6.55
CA ASN A 310 9.13 -15.30 7.93
C ASN A 310 7.98 -16.29 8.19
N ASN A 311 8.32 -17.49 8.65
CA ASN A 311 7.49 -18.68 8.91
C ASN A 311 6.19 -18.46 9.74
N SER A 312 5.78 -17.22 10.01
CA SER A 312 4.60 -16.81 10.74
C SER A 312 3.41 -16.36 9.86
N HIS A 313 3.56 -16.22 8.54
CA HIS A 313 2.50 -15.66 7.67
C HIS A 313 1.69 -16.68 6.86
N SER A 314 2.15 -17.93 6.67
CA SER A 314 1.31 -18.98 6.07
C SER A 314 0.08 -19.32 6.94
N SER A 315 0.16 -19.03 8.25
CA SER A 315 -0.94 -19.17 9.21
C SER A 315 -2.00 -18.06 9.11
N ARG A 316 -1.65 -16.85 8.63
CA ARG A 316 -2.60 -15.72 8.57
C ARG A 316 -3.56 -15.81 7.40
N TYR A 317 -3.21 -16.54 6.35
CA TYR A 317 -4.09 -16.81 5.22
C TYR A 317 -4.86 -18.11 5.47
N ARG A 318 -5.60 -18.16 6.58
CA ARG A 318 -6.60 -19.20 6.79
C ARG A 318 -7.66 -19.03 5.70
N SER A 319 -7.71 -19.96 4.77
CA SER A 319 -8.88 -20.16 3.92
C SER A 319 -10.10 -20.26 4.84
N GLY A 320 -11.05 -19.33 4.70
CA GLY A 320 -12.37 -19.48 5.29
C GLY A 320 -12.95 -20.83 4.87
N ARG A 321 -13.84 -21.41 5.68
CA ARG A 321 -14.56 -22.64 5.33
C ARG A 321 -15.08 -22.53 3.89
N GLY A 322 -14.45 -23.25 2.96
CA GLY A 322 -14.86 -23.32 1.55
C GLY A 322 -13.92 -22.71 0.50
N THR A 323 -12.80 -22.04 0.84
CA THR A 323 -11.84 -21.57 -0.20
C THR A 323 -10.69 -22.55 -0.42
N THR A 324 -10.42 -22.91 -1.68
CA THR A 324 -9.27 -23.75 -2.07
C THR A 324 -7.96 -23.06 -1.72
N ARG A 325 -7.02 -23.76 -1.09
CA ARG A 325 -5.67 -23.23 -0.79
C ARG A 325 -4.89 -23.02 -2.11
N ARG A 326 -4.45 -21.80 -2.37
CA ARG A 326 -3.73 -21.39 -3.61
C ARG A 326 -2.25 -21.07 -3.40
N VAL A 327 -1.81 -20.98 -2.15
CA VAL A 327 -0.41 -20.78 -1.77
C VAL A 327 0.10 -22.01 -1.04
N HIS A 328 1.17 -22.59 -1.57
CA HIS A 328 1.70 -23.90 -1.20
C HIS A 328 3.14 -23.77 -0.75
N LYS A 329 3.61 -24.71 0.07
CA LYS A 329 4.99 -24.67 0.54
C LYS A 329 5.93 -25.10 -0.56
N THR A 330 5.55 -26.12 -1.32
CA THR A 330 6.39 -26.79 -2.32
C THR A 330 5.68 -26.92 -3.66
N ALA A 331 6.46 -27.08 -4.74
CA ALA A 331 5.92 -27.28 -6.08
C ALA A 331 5.05 -28.55 -6.22
N ASP A 332 5.35 -29.62 -5.48
CA ASP A 332 4.54 -30.86 -5.50
C ASP A 332 3.12 -30.63 -4.96
N GLU A 333 2.98 -29.93 -3.83
CA GLU A 333 1.67 -29.55 -3.27
C GLU A 333 0.87 -28.68 -4.25
N ALA A 334 1.53 -27.69 -4.88
CA ALA A 334 0.89 -26.78 -5.82
C ALA A 334 0.42 -27.50 -7.10
N VAL A 335 1.28 -28.31 -7.71
CA VAL A 335 0.96 -29.06 -8.94
C VAL A 335 -0.11 -30.11 -8.66
N GLN A 336 -0.05 -30.82 -7.53
CA GLN A 336 -1.10 -31.76 -7.13
C GLN A 336 -2.44 -31.04 -7.00
N ALA A 337 -2.50 -29.90 -6.30
CA ALA A 337 -3.73 -29.15 -6.14
C ALA A 337 -4.28 -28.61 -7.48
N ALA A 338 -3.41 -28.09 -8.34
CA ALA A 338 -3.80 -27.54 -9.64
C ALA A 338 -4.31 -28.61 -10.62
N LEU A 339 -3.72 -29.81 -10.60
CA LEU A 339 -4.09 -30.92 -11.49
C LEU A 339 -5.17 -31.86 -10.92
N ALA A 340 -5.56 -31.72 -9.66
CA ALA A 340 -6.50 -32.63 -9.00
C ALA A 340 -7.80 -32.82 -9.80
N SER A 341 -8.44 -31.73 -10.23
CA SER A 341 -9.69 -31.79 -11.01
C SER A 341 -9.53 -32.44 -12.38
N ALA A 342 -8.34 -32.31 -13.00
CA ALA A 342 -8.04 -32.96 -14.27
C ALA A 342 -7.94 -34.48 -14.07
N TYR A 343 -7.16 -34.94 -13.09
CA TYR A 343 -6.98 -36.38 -12.84
C TYR A 343 -8.22 -37.07 -12.26
N GLN A 344 -9.14 -36.34 -11.62
CA GLN A 344 -10.42 -36.87 -11.18
C GLN A 344 -11.40 -37.17 -12.32
N SER A 345 -11.20 -36.58 -13.52
CA SER A 345 -12.06 -36.77 -14.69
C SER A 345 -11.39 -37.52 -15.85
N LEU A 346 -10.06 -37.58 -15.87
CA LEU A 346 -9.26 -38.21 -16.93
C LEU A 346 -9.59 -39.71 -17.12
N PRO A 347 -9.53 -40.27 -18.35
CA PRO A 347 -9.63 -41.71 -18.58
C PRO A 347 -8.57 -42.51 -17.82
N ARG A 348 -8.90 -43.75 -17.40
CA ARG A 348 -8.02 -44.57 -16.52
C ARG A 348 -6.69 -44.93 -17.17
N ASP A 349 -6.72 -45.24 -18.46
CA ASP A 349 -5.54 -45.48 -19.28
C ASP A 349 -4.63 -44.25 -19.35
N GLU A 350 -5.20 -43.06 -19.56
CA GLU A 350 -4.42 -41.81 -19.54
C GLU A 350 -3.85 -41.50 -18.15
N ILE A 351 -4.56 -41.79 -17.05
CA ILE A 351 -4.02 -41.67 -15.69
C ILE A 351 -2.79 -42.57 -15.56
N LEU A 352 -2.89 -43.83 -15.97
CA LEU A 352 -1.80 -44.79 -15.90
C LEU A 352 -0.59 -44.31 -16.71
N THR A 353 -0.79 -43.85 -17.96
CA THR A 353 0.28 -43.27 -18.78
C THR A 353 0.95 -42.08 -18.09
N ASN A 354 0.18 -41.20 -17.44
CA ASN A 354 0.75 -40.06 -16.72
C ASN A 354 1.51 -40.48 -15.47
N ILE A 355 1.11 -41.55 -14.77
CA ILE A 355 1.82 -42.12 -13.62
C ILE A 355 3.17 -42.71 -14.06
N GLU A 356 3.21 -43.40 -15.20
CA GLU A 356 4.40 -44.11 -15.67
C GLU A 356 5.40 -43.20 -16.38
N GLN A 357 4.91 -42.29 -17.23
CA GLN A 357 5.72 -41.59 -18.23
C GLN A 357 5.72 -40.06 -18.07
N GLY A 358 4.90 -39.50 -17.18
CA GLY A 358 4.76 -38.05 -17.03
C GLY A 358 5.98 -37.36 -16.38
N HIS A 359 5.99 -36.04 -16.41
CA HIS A 359 6.89 -35.23 -15.58
C HIS A 359 6.75 -35.62 -14.10
N LEU A 360 7.82 -35.60 -13.30
CA LEU A 360 7.80 -36.08 -11.90
C LEU A 360 6.65 -35.48 -11.07
N LEU A 361 6.47 -34.16 -11.12
CA LEU A 361 5.37 -33.48 -10.41
C LEU A 361 3.98 -33.90 -10.92
N SER A 362 3.88 -34.21 -12.22
CA SER A 362 2.64 -34.72 -12.82
C SER A 362 2.36 -36.16 -12.42
N ARG A 363 3.38 -37.01 -12.27
CA ARG A 363 3.28 -38.39 -11.79
C ARG A 363 2.77 -38.43 -10.34
N VAL A 364 3.35 -37.59 -9.48
CA VAL A 364 2.92 -37.42 -8.07
C VAL A 364 1.45 -37.00 -8.03
N ALA A 365 1.05 -36.00 -8.81
CA ALA A 365 -0.33 -35.55 -8.90
C ALA A 365 -1.27 -36.63 -9.45
N ALA A 366 -0.85 -37.39 -10.48
CA ALA A 366 -1.62 -38.47 -11.08
C ALA A 366 -1.86 -39.62 -10.08
N LEU A 367 -0.82 -40.02 -9.33
CA LEU A 367 -0.94 -41.02 -8.27
C LEU A 367 -1.91 -40.54 -7.19
N ALA A 368 -1.66 -39.36 -6.61
CA ALA A 368 -2.41 -38.87 -5.45
C ALA A 368 -3.89 -38.55 -5.77
N SER A 369 -4.18 -38.00 -6.96
CA SER A 369 -5.54 -37.56 -7.33
C SER A 369 -6.27 -38.47 -8.31
N GLY A 370 -5.55 -39.35 -9.01
CA GLY A 370 -6.09 -40.25 -10.03
C GLY A 370 -5.87 -41.73 -9.74
N GLY A 371 -4.83 -42.11 -8.99
CA GLY A 371 -4.43 -43.50 -8.76
C GLY A 371 -5.54 -44.35 -8.13
N GLY A 372 -6.31 -43.78 -7.22
CA GLY A 372 -7.47 -44.44 -6.60
C GLY A 372 -8.64 -44.73 -7.55
N ARG A 373 -8.63 -44.20 -8.78
CA ARG A 373 -9.64 -44.49 -9.81
C ARG A 373 -9.26 -45.69 -10.69
N LEU A 374 -8.03 -46.18 -10.60
CA LEU A 374 -7.58 -47.35 -11.35
C LEU A 374 -8.30 -48.62 -10.87
N GLY A 375 -8.36 -49.65 -11.73
CA GLY A 375 -8.93 -50.94 -11.36
C GLY A 375 -8.02 -51.71 -10.41
N GLU A 376 -8.56 -52.71 -9.71
CA GLU A 376 -7.79 -53.60 -8.83
C GLU A 376 -6.68 -54.35 -9.59
N ASP A 377 -6.85 -54.57 -10.90
CA ASP A 377 -5.81 -55.12 -11.79
C ASP A 377 -4.55 -54.25 -11.86
N LYS A 378 -4.63 -52.98 -11.47
CA LYS A 378 -3.51 -52.03 -11.38
C LYS A 378 -3.05 -51.77 -9.95
N LEU A 379 -3.57 -52.49 -8.94
CA LEU A 379 -3.04 -52.38 -7.58
C LEU A 379 -1.54 -52.73 -7.48
N PRO A 380 -1.00 -53.75 -8.19
CA PRO A 380 0.43 -54.08 -8.09
C PRO A 380 1.37 -52.92 -8.41
N ILE A 381 1.05 -52.09 -9.41
CA ILE A 381 1.88 -50.93 -9.77
C ILE A 381 1.81 -49.83 -8.70
N ILE A 382 0.66 -49.63 -8.04
CA ILE A 382 0.54 -48.66 -6.94
C ILE A 382 1.33 -49.14 -5.72
N LEU A 383 1.29 -50.44 -5.42
CA LEU A 383 2.09 -51.04 -4.35
C LEU A 383 3.59 -50.90 -4.61
N GLU A 384 4.03 -51.05 -5.86
CA GLU A 384 5.42 -50.78 -6.26
C GLU A 384 5.81 -49.31 -5.98
N TYR A 385 4.96 -48.36 -6.37
CA TYR A 385 5.21 -46.95 -6.09
C TYR A 385 5.19 -46.62 -4.59
N ALA A 386 4.44 -47.36 -3.77
CA ALA A 386 4.45 -47.23 -2.31
C ALA A 386 5.79 -47.65 -1.68
N ASP A 387 6.67 -48.31 -2.42
CA ASP A 387 8.04 -48.63 -2.02
C ASP A 387 9.09 -47.83 -2.83
N SER A 388 8.67 -46.81 -3.58
CA SER A 388 9.57 -45.97 -4.37
C SER A 388 10.64 -45.31 -3.51
N SER A 389 11.87 -45.23 -4.03
CA SER A 389 12.95 -44.44 -3.43
C SER A 389 12.74 -42.93 -3.54
N VAL A 390 11.76 -42.49 -4.35
CA VAL A 390 11.36 -41.09 -4.51
C VAL A 390 10.26 -40.76 -3.50
N PRO A 391 10.54 -39.98 -2.44
CA PRO A 391 9.61 -39.79 -1.33
C PRO A 391 8.24 -39.22 -1.73
N GLN A 392 8.20 -38.36 -2.74
CA GLN A 392 6.96 -37.75 -3.23
C GLN A 392 6.04 -38.78 -3.91
N LEU A 393 6.61 -39.68 -4.72
CA LEU A 393 5.86 -40.77 -5.36
C LEU A 393 5.38 -41.77 -4.32
N GLN A 394 6.22 -42.08 -3.34
CA GLN A 394 5.89 -42.96 -2.23
C GLN A 394 4.66 -42.46 -1.46
N ARG A 395 4.65 -41.19 -1.06
CA ARG A 395 3.51 -40.57 -0.37
C ARG A 395 2.24 -40.58 -1.24
N ALA A 396 2.36 -40.18 -2.50
CA ALA A 396 1.22 -40.15 -3.42
C ALA A 396 0.61 -41.55 -3.64
N ALA A 397 1.44 -42.60 -3.67
CA ALA A 397 0.98 -43.97 -3.76
C ALA A 397 0.26 -44.42 -2.49
N LEU A 398 0.76 -44.06 -1.29
CA LEU A 398 0.04 -44.34 -0.04
C LEU A 398 -1.35 -43.68 -0.03
N THR A 399 -1.46 -42.43 -0.49
CA THR A 399 -2.76 -41.77 -0.67
C THR A 399 -3.67 -42.56 -1.62
N ALA A 400 -3.15 -43.02 -2.76
CA ALA A 400 -3.92 -43.82 -3.71
C ALA A 400 -4.41 -45.15 -3.11
N LEU A 401 -3.59 -45.83 -2.30
CA LEU A 401 -3.94 -47.11 -1.66
C LEU A 401 -5.18 -47.00 -0.76
N GLY A 402 -5.47 -45.83 -0.17
CA GLY A 402 -6.68 -45.60 0.62
C GLY A 402 -7.99 -45.83 -0.15
N HIS A 403 -7.94 -45.82 -1.49
CA HIS A 403 -9.07 -46.07 -2.38
C HIS A 403 -9.24 -47.53 -2.81
N PHE A 404 -8.44 -48.46 -2.26
CA PHE A 404 -8.55 -49.90 -2.49
C PHE A 404 -9.01 -50.63 -1.23
N GLY A 405 -9.93 -51.58 -1.40
CA GLY A 405 -10.42 -52.44 -0.31
C GLY A 405 -9.64 -53.75 -0.19
N ASP A 406 -8.71 -53.98 -1.12
CA ASP A 406 -7.88 -55.19 -1.18
C ASP A 406 -7.00 -55.32 0.09
N PRO A 407 -6.89 -56.52 0.68
CA PRO A 407 -6.06 -56.75 1.85
C PRO A 407 -4.61 -56.27 1.70
N ALA A 408 -3.99 -56.43 0.53
CA ALA A 408 -2.62 -56.01 0.30
C ALA A 408 -2.44 -54.49 0.40
N ALA A 409 -3.44 -53.71 -0.04
CA ALA A 409 -3.43 -52.26 0.10
C ALA A 409 -3.52 -51.84 1.57
N VAL A 410 -4.46 -52.44 2.32
CA VAL A 410 -4.66 -52.15 3.75
C VAL A 410 -3.42 -52.56 4.55
N GLU A 411 -2.85 -53.74 4.30
CA GLU A 411 -1.64 -54.23 4.96
C GLU A 411 -0.44 -53.30 4.70
N LYS A 412 -0.30 -52.81 3.47
CA LYS A 412 0.77 -51.85 3.13
C LYS A 412 0.61 -50.53 3.89
N LEU A 413 -0.61 -50.00 4.00
CA LEU A 413 -0.87 -48.81 4.80
C LEU A 413 -0.56 -49.06 6.29
N VAL A 414 -1.06 -50.17 6.86
CA VAL A 414 -0.79 -50.59 8.25
C VAL A 414 0.71 -50.71 8.51
N PHE A 415 1.47 -51.25 7.56
CA PHE A 415 2.93 -51.33 7.66
C PHE A 415 3.57 -49.95 7.86
N TYR A 416 3.18 -48.96 7.06
CA TYR A 416 3.72 -47.60 7.19
C TYR A 416 3.25 -46.85 8.44
N VAL A 417 2.04 -47.12 8.92
CA VAL A 417 1.59 -46.61 10.23
C VAL A 417 2.49 -47.13 11.34
N LYS A 418 2.71 -48.46 11.41
CA LYS A 418 3.55 -49.09 12.44
C LYS A 418 5.03 -48.71 12.35
N LYS A 419 5.53 -48.38 11.16
CA LYS A 419 6.91 -47.92 10.98
C LYS A 419 7.16 -46.56 11.65
N ASN A 420 6.10 -45.80 11.91
CA ASN A 420 6.11 -44.51 12.60
C ASN A 420 7.15 -43.52 12.06
N ASN A 421 7.33 -43.51 10.73
CA ASN A 421 8.25 -42.61 10.04
C ASN A 421 7.46 -41.50 9.33
N GLU A 422 7.61 -40.26 9.78
CA GLU A 422 6.93 -39.12 9.19
C GLU A 422 7.63 -38.63 7.91
N PRO A 423 6.88 -38.17 6.89
CA PRO A 423 5.42 -37.98 6.83
C PRO A 423 4.62 -39.21 6.35
N LEU A 424 5.25 -40.38 6.16
CA LEU A 424 4.61 -41.57 5.59
C LEU A 424 3.56 -42.17 6.53
N ALA A 425 3.85 -42.21 7.83
CA ALA A 425 2.93 -42.71 8.85
C ALA A 425 1.63 -41.89 8.87
N SER A 426 1.72 -40.55 8.93
CA SER A 426 0.54 -39.69 8.85
C SER A 426 -0.24 -39.87 7.53
N THR A 427 0.46 -39.94 6.39
CA THR A 427 -0.19 -40.18 5.09
C THR A 427 -0.95 -41.51 5.07
N ALA A 428 -0.39 -42.57 5.68
CA ALA A 428 -1.05 -43.87 5.76
C ALA A 428 -2.26 -43.86 6.71
N ILE A 429 -2.18 -43.15 7.85
CA ILE A 429 -3.31 -42.95 8.76
C ILE A 429 -4.43 -42.19 8.07
N GLU A 430 -4.13 -41.08 7.37
CA GLU A 430 -5.11 -40.31 6.59
C GLU A 430 -5.80 -41.17 5.53
N SER A 431 -5.02 -42.02 4.84
CA SER A 431 -5.53 -42.91 3.79
C SER A 431 -6.47 -43.99 4.35
N LEU A 432 -6.14 -44.57 5.52
CA LEU A 432 -7.01 -45.51 6.22
C LEU A 432 -8.27 -44.81 6.75
N ALA A 433 -8.14 -43.64 7.36
CA ALA A 433 -9.24 -42.88 7.96
C ALA A 433 -10.24 -42.33 6.93
N GLY A 434 -9.72 -41.91 5.77
CA GLY A 434 -10.49 -41.38 4.65
C GLY A 434 -11.11 -42.45 3.74
N SER A 435 -10.70 -43.72 3.89
CA SER A 435 -11.14 -44.82 3.03
C SER A 435 -12.66 -44.99 3.01
N ARG A 436 -13.19 -45.60 1.94
CA ARG A 436 -14.60 -45.99 1.85
C ARG A 436 -14.86 -47.43 2.32
N TYR A 437 -13.82 -48.22 2.56
CA TYR A 437 -13.93 -49.64 2.90
C TYR A 437 -13.82 -49.84 4.41
N SER A 438 -14.71 -50.65 4.98
CA SER A 438 -14.71 -50.94 6.42
C SER A 438 -13.41 -51.62 6.89
N ALA A 439 -12.81 -52.47 6.06
CA ALA A 439 -11.56 -53.16 6.40
C ALA A 439 -10.42 -52.19 6.75
N ALA A 440 -10.31 -51.06 6.04
CA ALA A 440 -9.33 -50.01 6.36
C ALA A 440 -9.64 -49.35 7.71
N HIS A 441 -10.93 -49.14 8.01
CA HIS A 441 -11.34 -48.57 9.28
C HIS A 441 -11.08 -49.51 10.46
N ASP A 442 -11.43 -50.79 10.30
CA ASP A 442 -11.23 -51.84 11.31
C ASP A 442 -9.74 -51.99 11.63
N ALA A 443 -8.88 -51.96 10.60
CA ALA A 443 -7.43 -51.98 10.76
C ALA A 443 -6.93 -50.76 11.55
N LEU A 444 -7.42 -49.55 11.24
CA LEU A 444 -7.01 -48.34 11.95
C LEU A 444 -7.49 -48.32 13.41
N LEU A 445 -8.70 -48.81 13.70
CA LEU A 445 -9.21 -48.97 15.07
C LEU A 445 -8.36 -49.98 15.87
N ALA A 446 -7.95 -51.08 15.24
CA ALA A 446 -7.08 -52.07 15.86
C ALA A 446 -5.69 -51.48 16.19
N ILE A 447 -5.14 -50.64 15.31
CA ILE A 447 -3.90 -49.91 15.57
C ILE A 447 -4.10 -48.93 16.74
N LEU A 448 -5.13 -48.07 16.67
CA LEU A 448 -5.39 -47.04 17.67
C LEU A 448 -5.47 -47.62 19.10
N LYS A 449 -6.07 -48.80 19.28
CA LYS A 449 -6.18 -49.46 20.60
C LYS A 449 -4.85 -49.95 21.16
N ASN A 450 -3.87 -50.28 20.31
CA ASN A 450 -2.65 -50.99 20.70
C ASN A 450 -1.36 -50.13 20.63
N GLU A 451 -1.45 -48.91 20.09
CA GLU A 451 -0.34 -47.95 20.00
C GLU A 451 -0.09 -47.21 21.33
N PRO A 452 1.14 -46.70 21.58
CA PRO A 452 1.43 -45.88 22.75
C PRO A 452 0.71 -44.51 22.70
N PRO A 453 0.54 -43.83 23.85
CA PRO A 453 -0.22 -42.57 23.94
C PRO A 453 0.21 -41.49 22.93
N ALA A 454 1.50 -41.33 22.64
CA ALA A 454 2.01 -40.41 21.64
C ALA A 454 1.45 -40.68 20.23
N SER A 455 1.49 -41.95 19.80
CA SER A 455 0.93 -42.39 18.52
C SER A 455 -0.59 -42.26 18.50
N GLN A 456 -1.27 -42.64 19.59
CA GLN A 456 -2.73 -42.48 19.74
C GLN A 456 -3.14 -41.02 19.57
N LYS A 457 -2.40 -40.09 20.18
CA LYS A 457 -2.63 -38.65 20.05
C LYS A 457 -2.53 -38.18 18.60
N ASN A 458 -1.53 -38.65 17.86
CA ASN A 458 -1.40 -38.34 16.43
C ASN A 458 -2.58 -38.89 15.62
N ILE A 459 -2.97 -40.14 15.86
CA ILE A 459 -4.10 -40.78 15.18
C ILE A 459 -5.39 -40.02 15.49
N VAL A 460 -5.69 -39.72 16.75
CA VAL A 460 -6.88 -38.95 17.19
C VAL A 460 -6.97 -37.61 16.46
N ARG A 461 -5.83 -36.90 16.35
CA ARG A 461 -5.76 -35.63 15.63
C ARG A 461 -6.07 -35.79 14.14
N ILE A 462 -5.57 -36.85 13.49
CA ILE A 462 -5.85 -37.14 12.08
C ILE A 462 -7.30 -37.55 11.88
N LEU A 463 -7.85 -38.41 12.76
CA LEU A 463 -9.26 -38.81 12.72
C LEU A 463 -10.21 -37.62 12.77
N ALA A 464 -9.85 -36.56 13.51
CA ALA A 464 -10.61 -35.32 13.55
C ALA A 464 -10.79 -34.64 12.18
N ALA A 465 -9.80 -34.79 11.29
CA ALA A 465 -9.83 -34.24 9.94
C ALA A 465 -10.72 -35.05 8.96
N HIS A 466 -11.12 -36.27 9.32
CA HIS A 466 -11.92 -37.17 8.49
C HIS A 466 -13.26 -37.53 9.14
N PRO A 467 -14.13 -36.56 9.48
CA PRO A 467 -15.27 -36.77 10.38
C PRO A 467 -16.21 -37.90 9.94
N ARG A 468 -16.35 -38.92 10.80
CA ARG A 468 -17.29 -40.06 10.66
C ARG A 468 -17.80 -40.47 12.04
N PRO A 469 -19.02 -41.05 12.16
CA PRO A 469 -19.56 -41.52 13.45
C PRO A 469 -18.62 -42.52 14.17
N ILE A 470 -18.00 -43.44 13.42
CA ILE A 470 -17.08 -44.43 13.99
C ILE A 470 -15.85 -43.81 14.65
N TRP A 471 -15.34 -42.69 14.11
CA TRP A 471 -14.24 -41.95 14.72
C TRP A 471 -14.69 -41.15 15.92
N SER A 472 -15.90 -40.60 15.88
CA SER A 472 -16.48 -39.91 17.03
C SER A 472 -16.54 -40.83 18.26
N GLU A 473 -17.06 -42.04 18.10
CA GLU A 473 -17.11 -43.05 19.18
C GLU A 473 -15.71 -43.49 19.63
N ALA A 474 -14.79 -43.73 18.68
CA ALA A 474 -13.42 -44.14 19.01
C ALA A 474 -12.65 -43.04 19.77
N ILE A 475 -12.82 -41.78 19.39
CA ILE A 475 -12.19 -40.64 20.07
C ILE A 475 -12.80 -40.45 21.47
N TYR A 476 -14.11 -40.72 21.64
CA TYR A 476 -14.80 -40.56 22.91
C TYR A 476 -14.21 -41.41 24.03
N GLU A 477 -13.69 -42.60 23.72
CA GLU A 477 -13.02 -43.49 24.69
C GLU A 477 -11.82 -42.81 25.39
N PHE A 478 -11.19 -41.82 24.74
CA PHE A 478 -9.97 -41.17 25.23
C PHE A 478 -10.21 -39.89 26.03
N VAL A 479 -11.45 -39.38 26.13
CA VAL A 479 -11.72 -38.10 26.81
C VAL A 479 -11.40 -38.11 28.31
N LYS A 480 -11.30 -39.30 28.91
CA LYS A 480 -10.92 -39.49 30.31
C LYS A 480 -9.46 -39.96 30.49
N ASP A 481 -8.68 -40.06 29.43
CA ASP A 481 -7.30 -40.57 29.48
C ASP A 481 -6.28 -39.42 29.63
N PRO A 482 -5.69 -39.22 30.82
CA PRO A 482 -4.78 -38.09 31.06
C PRO A 482 -3.37 -38.30 30.47
N ARG A 483 -3.03 -39.50 29.99
CA ARG A 483 -1.67 -39.83 29.55
C ARG A 483 -1.26 -38.95 28.38
N GLU A 484 -0.13 -38.27 28.50
CA GLU A 484 0.44 -37.38 27.47
C GLU A 484 -0.54 -36.30 26.91
N GLY A 485 -1.56 -35.95 27.71
CA GLY A 485 -2.60 -35.00 27.31
C GLY A 485 -3.52 -35.53 26.21
N LEU A 486 -3.71 -36.85 26.14
CA LEU A 486 -4.59 -37.50 25.15
C LEU A 486 -6.05 -37.07 25.31
N ASN A 487 -6.53 -36.92 26.54
CA ASN A 487 -7.83 -36.32 26.86
C ASN A 487 -8.04 -34.92 26.26
N GLN A 488 -7.02 -34.06 26.29
CA GLN A 488 -7.10 -32.70 25.73
C GLN A 488 -7.19 -32.73 24.20
N GLU A 489 -6.44 -33.63 23.55
CA GLU A 489 -6.51 -33.84 22.10
C GLU A 489 -7.85 -34.46 21.70
N ALA A 490 -8.32 -35.47 22.44
CA ALA A 490 -9.61 -36.11 22.22
C ALA A 490 -10.76 -35.10 22.36
N LEU A 491 -10.71 -34.22 23.36
CA LEU A 491 -11.71 -33.16 23.54
C LEU A 491 -11.75 -32.20 22.36
N GLN A 492 -10.58 -31.78 21.87
CA GLN A 492 -10.47 -30.94 20.66
C GLN A 492 -10.99 -31.66 19.42
N ALA A 493 -10.64 -32.93 19.26
CA ALA A 493 -11.04 -33.77 18.14
C ALA A 493 -12.55 -34.02 18.12
N LEU A 494 -13.18 -34.34 19.26
CA LEU A 494 -14.64 -34.49 19.37
C LEU A 494 -15.39 -33.20 19.03
N THR A 495 -14.81 -32.05 19.34
CA THR A 495 -15.40 -30.76 18.98
C THR A 495 -15.45 -30.58 17.45
N GLN A 496 -14.43 -31.07 16.75
CA GLN A 496 -14.34 -30.99 15.29
C GLN A 496 -15.23 -32.03 14.59
N VAL A 497 -15.25 -33.27 15.10
CA VAL A 497 -16.05 -34.37 14.52
C VAL A 497 -17.53 -34.26 14.89
N GLY A 498 -17.83 -33.75 16.08
CA GLY A 498 -19.15 -33.77 16.70
C GLY A 498 -19.44 -35.12 17.36
N HIS A 499 -20.00 -35.09 18.58
CA HIS A 499 -20.40 -36.29 19.34
C HIS A 499 -21.68 -35.99 20.16
N PRO A 500 -22.63 -36.93 20.29
CA PRO A 500 -23.88 -36.69 21.03
C PRO A 500 -23.67 -36.27 22.50
N LYS A 501 -22.63 -36.83 23.15
CA LYS A 501 -22.28 -36.53 24.54
C LYS A 501 -21.26 -35.39 24.71
N LEU A 502 -20.97 -34.62 23.65
CA LEU A 502 -19.93 -33.59 23.71
C LEU A 502 -20.18 -32.57 24.84
N LEU A 503 -21.44 -32.15 25.03
CA LEU A 503 -21.79 -31.19 26.07
C LEU A 503 -21.56 -31.74 27.49
N GLU A 504 -21.89 -33.02 27.71
CA GLU A 504 -21.61 -33.71 28.98
C GLU A 504 -20.11 -33.78 29.24
N VAL A 505 -19.32 -34.16 28.23
CA VAL A 505 -17.86 -34.23 28.32
C VAL A 505 -17.25 -32.85 28.63
N LEU A 506 -17.75 -31.78 28.00
CA LEU A 506 -17.28 -30.43 28.27
C LEU A 506 -17.60 -29.97 29.69
N LYS A 507 -18.80 -30.30 30.22
CA LYS A 507 -19.17 -30.03 31.62
C LYS A 507 -18.26 -30.77 32.59
N ASP A 508 -18.06 -32.07 32.37
CA ASP A 508 -17.17 -32.89 33.21
C ASP A 508 -15.73 -32.34 33.20
N ALA A 509 -15.25 -31.92 32.02
CA ALA A 509 -13.93 -31.33 31.85
C ALA A 509 -13.77 -29.97 32.54
N LEU A 510 -14.84 -29.16 32.63
CA LEU A 510 -14.82 -27.91 33.41
C LEU A 510 -14.66 -28.18 34.92
N SER A 511 -15.24 -29.28 35.41
CA SER A 511 -15.13 -29.68 36.82
C SER A 511 -13.89 -30.52 37.12
N ALA A 512 -13.07 -30.86 36.12
CA ALA A 512 -11.88 -31.68 36.29
C ALA A 512 -10.78 -30.97 37.11
N GLY A 513 -9.96 -31.76 37.82
CA GLY A 513 -8.79 -31.25 38.55
C GLY A 513 -7.62 -30.79 37.67
N ASP A 514 -7.62 -31.16 36.38
CA ASP A 514 -6.61 -30.75 35.40
C ASP A 514 -6.92 -29.35 34.84
N MET A 515 -6.06 -28.38 35.14
CA MET A 515 -6.19 -26.98 34.70
C MET A 515 -6.15 -26.84 33.17
N ALA A 516 -5.33 -27.63 32.48
CA ALA A 516 -5.19 -27.55 31.03
C ALA A 516 -6.45 -28.09 30.33
N LEU A 517 -7.01 -29.19 30.83
CA LEU A 517 -8.28 -29.74 30.36
C LEU A 517 -9.44 -28.76 30.60
N ARG A 518 -9.49 -28.12 31.78
CA ARG A 518 -10.50 -27.11 32.12
C ARG A 518 -10.46 -25.89 31.19
N SER A 519 -9.26 -25.33 30.99
CA SER A 519 -9.05 -24.19 30.07
C SER A 519 -9.45 -24.53 28.63
N LYS A 520 -9.12 -25.74 28.18
CA LYS A 520 -9.51 -26.25 26.86
C LYS A 520 -11.03 -26.36 26.71
N ALA A 521 -11.71 -26.96 27.69
CA ALA A 521 -13.17 -27.10 27.71
C ALA A 521 -13.87 -25.73 27.69
N TYR A 522 -13.40 -24.78 28.52
CA TYR A 522 -13.94 -23.43 28.53
C TYR A 522 -13.76 -22.72 27.19
N THR A 523 -12.57 -22.80 26.59
CA THR A 523 -12.30 -22.20 25.27
C THR A 523 -13.24 -22.74 24.20
N ILE A 524 -13.50 -24.06 24.22
CA ILE A 524 -14.43 -24.70 23.30
C ILE A 524 -15.86 -24.17 23.53
N LEU A 525 -16.35 -24.18 24.78
CA LEU A 525 -17.68 -23.70 25.12
C LEU A 525 -17.88 -22.23 24.75
N ALA A 526 -16.92 -21.37 25.06
CA ALA A 526 -16.95 -19.94 24.77
C ALA A 526 -16.95 -19.62 23.26
N ALA A 527 -16.39 -20.49 22.43
CA ALA A 527 -16.37 -20.35 20.97
C ALA A 527 -17.67 -20.82 20.30
N ARG A 528 -18.52 -21.59 21.00
CA ARG A 528 -19.78 -22.13 20.47
C ARG A 528 -20.92 -21.13 20.62
N THR A 529 -21.88 -21.21 19.69
CA THR A 529 -23.02 -20.29 19.60
C THR A 529 -24.37 -20.95 19.84
N ASP A 530 -24.38 -22.23 20.24
CA ASP A 530 -25.61 -22.87 20.70
C ASP A 530 -25.95 -22.45 22.13
N HIS A 531 -27.24 -22.34 22.42
CA HIS A 531 -27.75 -21.79 23.67
C HIS A 531 -27.19 -22.49 24.91
N ASP A 532 -27.16 -23.83 24.91
CA ASP A 532 -26.70 -24.60 26.06
C ASP A 532 -25.20 -24.40 26.34
N SER A 533 -24.37 -24.42 25.29
CA SER A 533 -22.93 -24.17 25.42
C SER A 533 -22.64 -22.75 25.90
N GLU A 534 -23.34 -21.75 25.35
CA GLU A 534 -23.22 -20.35 25.77
C GLU A 534 -23.60 -20.18 27.23
N GLN A 535 -24.72 -20.75 27.68
CA GLN A 535 -25.18 -20.63 29.06
C GLN A 535 -24.14 -21.21 30.03
N ILE A 536 -23.57 -22.37 29.72
CA ILE A 536 -22.51 -22.98 30.55
C ILE A 536 -21.26 -22.10 30.56
N ALA A 537 -20.86 -21.57 29.39
CA ALA A 537 -19.70 -20.70 29.28
C ALA A 537 -19.89 -19.39 30.07
N ILE A 538 -21.07 -18.80 30.04
CA ILE A 538 -21.42 -17.57 30.78
C ILE A 538 -21.34 -17.82 32.28
N GLU A 539 -22.00 -18.87 32.79
CA GLU A 539 -21.99 -19.15 34.23
C GLU A 539 -20.58 -19.46 34.72
N TYR A 540 -19.79 -20.20 33.93
CA TYR A 540 -18.39 -20.45 34.25
C TYR A 540 -17.52 -19.17 34.17
N ALA A 541 -17.78 -18.29 33.21
CA ALA A 541 -17.11 -16.99 33.10
C ALA A 541 -17.39 -16.10 34.32
N LEU A 542 -18.63 -16.07 34.80
CA LEU A 542 -19.01 -15.32 36.00
C LEU A 542 -18.31 -15.89 37.23
N GLN A 543 -18.28 -17.21 37.39
CA GLN A 543 -17.54 -17.88 38.46
C GLN A 543 -16.05 -17.53 38.42
N LEU A 544 -15.41 -17.58 37.24
CA LEU A 544 -14.01 -17.17 37.07
C LEU A 544 -13.78 -15.71 37.48
N LEU A 545 -14.72 -14.82 37.17
CA LEU A 545 -14.62 -13.40 37.50
C LEU A 545 -14.78 -13.11 39.00
N GLU A 546 -15.34 -14.05 39.78
CA GLU A 546 -15.39 -13.97 41.24
C GLU A 546 -14.05 -14.33 41.91
N GLU A 547 -13.18 -15.09 41.23
CA GLU A 547 -11.86 -15.44 41.75
C GLU A 547 -10.96 -14.21 41.92
N GLU A 548 -9.99 -14.28 42.83
CA GLU A 548 -9.10 -13.14 43.12
C GLU A 548 -8.19 -12.79 41.94
N SER A 549 -7.78 -13.78 41.16
CA SER A 549 -6.87 -13.64 40.02
C SER A 549 -7.28 -14.56 38.89
N ILE A 550 -7.14 -14.09 37.65
CA ILE A 550 -7.46 -14.85 36.44
C ILE A 550 -6.25 -14.85 35.52
N ASP A 551 -5.92 -16.01 34.97
CA ASP A 551 -4.89 -16.12 33.95
C ASP A 551 -5.22 -15.21 32.74
N PRO A 552 -4.27 -14.42 32.21
CA PRO A 552 -4.53 -13.51 31.09
C PRO A 552 -5.09 -14.18 29.83
N SER A 553 -4.72 -15.43 29.55
CA SER A 553 -5.24 -16.16 28.38
C SER A 553 -6.72 -16.51 28.57
N THR A 554 -7.09 -16.98 29.77
CA THR A 554 -8.48 -17.25 30.15
C THR A 554 -9.31 -15.97 30.18
N LEU A 555 -8.77 -14.87 30.71
CA LEU A 555 -9.46 -13.57 30.70
C LEU A 555 -9.78 -13.11 29.28
N ASN A 556 -8.86 -13.27 28.33
CA ASN A 556 -9.13 -12.91 26.93
C ASN A 556 -10.26 -13.74 26.30
N VAL A 557 -10.33 -15.04 26.59
CA VAL A 557 -11.46 -15.89 26.18
C VAL A 557 -12.77 -15.38 26.78
N THR A 558 -12.76 -15.03 28.06
CA THR A 558 -13.91 -14.45 28.78
C THR A 558 -14.36 -13.13 28.16
N LEU A 559 -13.44 -12.19 27.89
CA LEU A 559 -13.79 -10.90 27.27
C LEU A 559 -14.41 -11.09 25.88
N ASN A 560 -13.87 -12.01 25.07
CA ASN A 560 -14.43 -12.32 23.74
C ASN A 560 -15.84 -12.91 23.83
N LEU A 561 -16.09 -13.81 24.78
CA LEU A 561 -17.42 -14.34 25.05
C LEU A 561 -18.39 -13.21 25.44
N LEU A 562 -18.01 -12.39 26.42
CA LEU A 562 -18.85 -11.31 26.95
C LEU A 562 -19.19 -10.24 25.91
N ASN A 563 -18.26 -9.91 25.01
CA ASN A 563 -18.53 -8.99 23.89
C ASN A 563 -19.63 -9.51 22.96
N ARG A 564 -19.72 -10.84 22.81
CA ARG A 564 -20.71 -11.49 21.95
C ARG A 564 -22.06 -11.63 22.64
N VAL A 565 -22.09 -12.14 23.87
CA VAL A 565 -23.33 -12.45 24.61
C VAL A 565 -23.91 -11.26 25.37
N LYS A 566 -23.08 -10.25 25.65
CA LYS A 566 -23.44 -8.99 26.33
C LYS A 566 -24.11 -9.17 27.69
N ASP A 567 -23.68 -10.17 28.46
CA ASP A 567 -24.22 -10.41 29.80
C ASP A 567 -23.74 -9.32 30.78
N LYS A 568 -24.70 -8.52 31.26
CA LYS A 568 -24.45 -7.37 32.13
C LYS A 568 -23.97 -7.76 33.53
N ARG A 569 -24.25 -8.99 33.99
CA ARG A 569 -23.81 -9.48 35.32
C ARG A 569 -22.29 -9.45 35.46
N ALA A 570 -21.56 -9.55 34.34
CA ALA A 570 -20.10 -9.52 34.33
C ALA A 570 -19.50 -8.13 34.56
N ALA A 571 -20.24 -7.04 34.34
CA ALA A 571 -19.73 -5.67 34.47
C ALA A 571 -19.14 -5.38 35.87
N PRO A 572 -19.88 -5.55 36.99
CA PRO A 572 -19.32 -5.30 38.32
C PRO A 572 -18.16 -6.23 38.69
N LEU A 573 -18.11 -7.44 38.12
CA LEU A 573 -17.01 -8.38 38.37
C LEU A 573 -15.75 -7.98 37.59
N LEU A 574 -15.87 -7.55 36.34
CA LEU A 574 -14.75 -7.04 35.53
C LEU A 574 -14.15 -5.78 36.16
N LEU A 575 -14.96 -4.90 36.75
CA LEU A 575 -14.46 -3.71 37.46
C LEU A 575 -13.49 -4.07 38.60
N LYS A 576 -13.73 -5.17 39.34
CA LYS A 576 -12.82 -5.65 40.40
C LYS A 576 -11.43 -6.05 39.88
N HIS A 577 -11.37 -6.50 38.63
CA HIS A 577 -10.13 -6.91 37.97
C HIS A 577 -9.43 -5.78 37.21
N PHE A 578 -10.08 -4.63 37.04
CA PHE A 578 -9.62 -3.54 36.17
C PHE A 578 -8.24 -3.00 36.56
N SER A 579 -8.00 -2.78 37.85
CA SER A 579 -6.73 -2.24 38.35
C SER A 579 -5.58 -3.24 38.27
N LYS A 580 -5.86 -4.54 38.28
CA LYS A 580 -4.86 -5.63 38.28
C LYS A 580 -4.26 -5.89 36.89
N GLN A 581 -4.90 -5.42 35.82
CA GLN A 581 -4.43 -5.66 34.46
C GLN A 581 -3.40 -4.64 33.99
N SER A 582 -2.32 -5.14 33.38
CA SER A 582 -1.25 -4.32 32.80
C SER A 582 -1.65 -3.62 31.49
N ASN A 583 -2.52 -4.27 30.72
CA ASN A 583 -3.16 -3.76 29.51
C ASN A 583 -4.69 -3.85 29.64
N LYS A 584 -5.35 -2.69 29.70
CA LYS A 584 -6.78 -2.59 30.00
C LYS A 584 -7.67 -2.40 28.77
N GLN A 585 -7.10 -2.31 27.56
CA GLN A 585 -7.84 -1.95 26.35
C GLN A 585 -8.99 -2.91 26.03
N ALA A 586 -8.74 -4.22 26.06
CA ALA A 586 -9.78 -5.21 25.80
C ALA A 586 -10.91 -5.18 26.85
N MET A 587 -10.54 -4.89 28.11
CA MET A 587 -11.51 -4.77 29.20
C MET A 587 -12.35 -3.51 29.10
N ILE A 588 -11.75 -2.35 28.77
CA ILE A 588 -12.46 -1.09 28.54
C ILE A 588 -13.53 -1.29 27.45
N ARG A 589 -13.17 -1.92 26.33
CA ARG A 589 -14.11 -2.21 25.24
C ARG A 589 -15.26 -3.11 25.69
N THR A 590 -14.95 -4.17 26.44
CA THR A 590 -15.96 -5.10 26.94
C THR A 590 -16.91 -4.42 27.92
N LEU A 591 -16.37 -3.70 28.90
CA LEU A 591 -17.13 -2.87 29.83
C LEU A 591 -17.99 -1.82 29.11
N THR A 592 -17.52 -1.24 28.01
CA THR A 592 -18.33 -0.31 27.20
C THR A 592 -19.53 -1.00 26.56
N MET A 593 -19.37 -2.24 26.09
CA MET A 593 -20.44 -2.97 25.41
C MET A 593 -21.52 -3.51 26.36
N ILE A 594 -21.13 -3.90 27.58
CA ILE A 594 -22.03 -4.55 28.55
C ILE A 594 -22.44 -3.64 29.71
N GLY A 595 -21.69 -2.56 29.91
CA GLY A 595 -21.83 -1.66 31.06
C GLY A 595 -22.99 -0.70 30.94
N ASP A 596 -23.20 0.03 32.03
CA ASP A 596 -24.23 1.05 32.18
C ASP A 596 -23.63 2.30 32.88
N LYS A 597 -24.46 3.00 33.65
CA LYS A 597 -24.06 4.20 34.38
C LYS A 597 -22.96 3.92 35.42
N ASP A 598 -22.90 2.73 36.00
CA ASP A 598 -21.90 2.42 37.03
C ASP A 598 -20.50 2.29 36.40
N VAL A 599 -20.42 1.67 35.22
CA VAL A 599 -19.19 1.60 34.43
C VAL A 599 -18.74 2.99 33.98
N ALA A 600 -19.67 3.82 33.52
CA ALA A 600 -19.37 5.20 33.16
C ALA A 600 -18.81 5.99 34.36
N THR A 601 -19.46 5.87 35.52
CA THR A 601 -19.04 6.52 36.77
C THR A 601 -17.62 6.07 37.15
N PHE A 602 -17.36 4.77 37.13
CA PHE A 602 -16.04 4.21 37.39
C PHE A 602 -14.97 4.77 36.43
N PHE A 603 -15.26 4.85 35.13
CA PHE A 603 -14.35 5.41 34.14
C PHE A 603 -14.05 6.89 34.37
N VAL A 604 -15.05 7.69 34.75
CA VAL A 604 -14.86 9.10 35.10
C VAL A 604 -13.97 9.25 36.33
N GLU A 605 -14.24 8.49 37.40
CA GLU A 605 -13.48 8.57 38.67
C GLU A 605 -12.01 8.18 38.52
N HIS A 606 -11.72 7.22 37.64
CA HIS A 606 -10.35 6.69 37.46
C HIS A 606 -9.60 7.34 36.30
N PHE A 607 -10.25 8.21 35.50
CA PHE A 607 -9.73 8.74 34.25
C PHE A 607 -8.32 9.33 34.39
N GLU A 608 -8.08 10.13 35.42
CA GLU A 608 -6.80 10.84 35.60
C GLU A 608 -5.61 9.91 35.88
N GLY A 609 -5.86 8.76 36.52
CA GLY A 609 -4.83 7.76 36.82
C GLY A 609 -4.49 6.83 35.64
N MET A 610 -5.16 6.97 34.51
CA MET A 610 -4.99 6.08 33.35
C MET A 610 -3.84 6.51 32.44
N LYS A 611 -3.26 5.54 31.73
CA LYS A 611 -2.26 5.79 30.68
C LYS A 611 -2.90 6.48 29.48
N SER A 612 -2.13 7.18 28.67
CA SER A 612 -2.65 7.94 27.51
C SER A 612 -3.49 7.10 26.54
N HIS A 613 -3.07 5.87 26.23
CA HIS A 613 -3.84 4.99 25.34
C HIS A 613 -5.16 4.51 25.98
N GLU A 614 -5.19 4.36 27.30
CA GLU A 614 -6.40 4.00 28.06
C GLU A 614 -7.37 5.19 28.09
N LYS A 615 -6.87 6.41 28.38
CA LYS A 615 -7.67 7.65 28.36
C LYS A 615 -8.40 7.84 27.02
N GLY A 616 -7.69 7.62 25.90
CA GLY A 616 -8.30 7.74 24.57
C GLY A 616 -9.43 6.74 24.29
N GLU A 617 -9.33 5.50 24.77
CA GLU A 617 -10.40 4.49 24.65
C GLU A 617 -11.56 4.81 25.62
N VAL A 618 -11.26 5.29 26.82
CA VAL A 618 -12.28 5.67 27.81
C VAL A 618 -13.11 6.87 27.34
N LEU A 619 -12.52 7.88 26.69
CA LEU A 619 -13.32 8.99 26.14
C LEU A 619 -14.37 8.49 25.13
N LYS A 620 -14.01 7.52 24.30
CA LYS A 620 -14.94 6.86 23.35
C LYS A 620 -15.99 6.03 24.08
N ALA A 621 -15.56 5.33 25.14
CA ALA A 621 -16.46 4.55 25.99
C ALA A 621 -17.53 5.43 26.65
N LEU A 622 -17.12 6.56 27.23
CA LEU A 622 -18.03 7.49 27.91
C LEU A 622 -19.06 8.09 26.95
N LEU A 623 -18.68 8.41 25.71
CA LEU A 623 -19.65 8.81 24.68
C LEU A 623 -20.66 7.69 24.38
N THR A 624 -20.18 6.46 24.23
CA THR A 624 -21.02 5.29 23.93
C THR A 624 -21.97 4.96 25.07
N LEU A 625 -21.54 5.15 26.32
CA LEU A 625 -22.33 4.97 27.53
C LEU A 625 -23.21 6.20 27.84
N HIS A 626 -23.20 7.22 26.98
CA HIS A 626 -23.97 8.47 27.12
C HIS A 626 -23.68 9.22 28.44
N ALA A 627 -22.44 9.18 28.92
CA ALA A 627 -22.01 9.82 30.15
C ALA A 627 -21.73 11.32 29.93
N PRO A 628 -22.53 12.26 30.48
CA PRO A 628 -22.44 13.69 30.15
C PRO A 628 -21.05 14.31 30.45
N GLU A 629 -20.28 13.72 31.36
CA GLU A 629 -18.94 14.13 31.76
C GLU A 629 -17.91 14.00 30.62
N PHE A 630 -18.18 13.19 29.59
CA PHE A 630 -17.23 12.95 28.49
C PHE A 630 -16.81 14.26 27.82
N ARG A 631 -17.73 15.24 27.66
CA ARG A 631 -17.43 16.54 27.01
C ARG A 631 -16.39 17.32 27.79
N LYS A 632 -16.55 17.36 29.12
CA LYS A 632 -15.60 18.04 30.02
C LYS A 632 -14.23 17.37 29.97
N LEU A 633 -14.19 16.04 30.02
CA LEU A 633 -12.94 15.27 29.99
C LEU A 633 -12.23 15.34 28.62
N ALA A 634 -12.98 15.22 27.52
CA ALA A 634 -12.43 15.36 26.17
C ALA A 634 -11.79 16.74 25.98
N THR A 635 -12.43 17.78 26.50
CA THR A 635 -11.93 19.15 26.39
C THR A 635 -10.66 19.38 27.20
N ALA A 636 -10.63 18.94 28.45
CA ALA A 636 -9.40 18.98 29.24
C ALA A 636 -8.27 18.21 28.54
N SER A 637 -8.59 17.06 27.95
CA SER A 637 -7.64 16.21 27.22
C SER A 637 -7.15 16.85 25.91
N LEU A 638 -7.95 17.65 25.22
CA LEU A 638 -7.51 18.40 24.04
C LEU A 638 -6.39 19.40 24.35
N ILE A 639 -6.42 19.99 25.54
CA ILE A 639 -5.56 21.10 25.93
C ILE A 639 -4.32 20.60 26.69
N ASN A 640 -4.48 19.65 27.60
CA ASN A 640 -3.48 19.34 28.62
C ASN A 640 -2.75 17.99 28.41
N GLU A 641 -3.18 17.17 27.45
CA GLU A 641 -2.62 15.83 27.23
C GLU A 641 -1.73 15.77 25.99
N ASN A 642 -1.06 14.63 25.80
CA ASN A 642 -0.27 14.41 24.59
C ASN A 642 -1.13 14.28 23.33
N GLN A 643 -0.47 14.36 22.17
CA GLN A 643 -1.09 14.36 20.85
C GLN A 643 -2.07 13.19 20.63
N SER A 644 -1.78 12.01 21.17
CA SER A 644 -2.63 10.82 20.99
C SER A 644 -3.99 10.97 21.70
N VAL A 645 -3.98 11.42 22.96
CA VAL A 645 -5.22 11.63 23.72
C VAL A 645 -5.99 12.81 23.15
N ALA A 646 -5.31 13.90 22.77
CA ALA A 646 -5.94 15.05 22.14
C ALA A 646 -6.64 14.65 20.83
N GLN A 647 -6.05 13.79 20.02
CA GLN A 647 -6.69 13.29 18.80
C GLN A 647 -7.92 12.41 19.10
N ALA A 648 -7.85 11.55 20.13
CA ALA A 648 -9.01 10.76 20.55
C ALA A 648 -10.15 11.66 21.06
N ALA A 649 -9.82 12.70 21.84
CA ALA A 649 -10.78 13.68 22.32
C ALA A 649 -11.45 14.47 21.19
N ALA A 650 -10.65 14.91 20.20
CA ALA A 650 -11.16 15.55 18.99
C ALA A 650 -12.16 14.66 18.25
N GLN A 651 -11.82 13.38 18.06
CA GLN A 651 -12.69 12.41 17.41
C GLN A 651 -14.01 12.20 18.16
N VAL A 652 -13.95 12.14 19.50
CA VAL A 652 -15.14 11.96 20.34
C VAL A 652 -16.08 13.16 20.27
N LEU A 653 -15.53 14.38 20.36
CA LEU A 653 -16.33 15.62 20.24
C LEU A 653 -16.92 15.79 18.84
N GLN A 654 -16.18 15.39 17.80
CA GLN A 654 -16.70 15.32 16.44
C GLN A 654 -17.88 14.36 16.33
N GLN A 655 -17.74 13.15 16.88
CA GLN A 655 -18.77 12.12 16.80
C GLN A 655 -20.05 12.52 17.56
N ASP A 656 -19.93 13.22 18.68
CA ASP A 656 -21.07 13.78 19.40
C ASP A 656 -21.76 14.87 18.57
N GLY A 657 -21.00 15.81 17.98
CA GLY A 657 -21.52 16.81 17.04
C GLY A 657 -22.60 17.74 17.60
N SER A 658 -22.86 17.69 18.92
CA SER A 658 -23.87 18.51 19.57
C SER A 658 -23.47 19.99 19.62
N PRO A 659 -24.44 20.92 19.74
CA PRO A 659 -24.14 22.32 20.00
C PRO A 659 -23.21 22.53 21.19
N GLU A 660 -23.37 21.74 22.25
CA GLU A 660 -22.52 21.79 23.45
C GLU A 660 -21.08 21.39 23.13
N SER A 661 -20.86 20.38 22.28
CA SER A 661 -19.51 20.02 21.83
C SER A 661 -18.88 21.12 20.96
N VAL A 662 -19.66 21.81 20.14
CA VAL A 662 -19.19 22.96 19.34
C VAL A 662 -18.82 24.13 20.25
N ASP A 663 -19.62 24.44 21.26
CA ASP A 663 -19.35 25.51 22.23
C ASP A 663 -18.04 25.26 22.96
N VAL A 664 -17.82 24.02 23.38
CA VAL A 664 -16.62 23.66 24.12
C VAL A 664 -15.37 23.61 23.22
N LEU A 665 -15.50 23.15 21.97
CA LEU A 665 -14.42 23.27 20.96
C LEU A 665 -14.08 24.74 20.68
N THR A 666 -15.09 25.62 20.63
CA THR A 666 -14.91 27.07 20.44
C THR A 666 -14.15 27.68 21.62
N ASP A 667 -14.50 27.32 22.85
CA ASP A 667 -13.77 27.75 24.05
C ASP A 667 -12.31 27.26 24.05
N ALA A 668 -12.08 26.01 23.64
CA ALA A 668 -10.73 25.45 23.48
C ALA A 668 -9.89 26.21 22.44
N LEU A 669 -10.48 26.55 21.28
CA LEU A 669 -9.85 27.35 20.22
C LEU A 669 -9.42 28.74 20.74
N LYS A 670 -10.25 29.36 21.58
CA LYS A 670 -9.96 30.66 22.19
C LYS A 670 -8.80 30.58 23.19
N LYS A 671 -8.76 29.54 24.03
CA LYS A 671 -7.79 29.42 25.14
C LYS A 671 -6.42 28.87 24.74
N THR A 672 -6.31 28.09 23.67
CA THR A 672 -5.05 27.41 23.32
C THR A 672 -4.18 28.23 22.37
N SER A 673 -2.87 28.19 22.56
CA SER A 673 -1.85 28.60 21.57
C SER A 673 -1.01 27.41 21.10
N ASN A 674 -1.34 26.18 21.53
CA ASN A 674 -0.60 24.99 21.14
C ASN A 674 -0.94 24.61 19.70
N SER A 675 0.09 24.50 18.85
CA SER A 675 -0.08 24.17 17.42
C SER A 675 -0.87 22.89 17.15
N SER A 676 -0.66 21.85 17.96
CA SER A 676 -1.29 20.55 17.76
C SER A 676 -2.77 20.59 18.13
N THR A 677 -3.10 21.26 19.24
CA THR A 677 -4.49 21.50 19.65
C THR A 677 -5.22 22.40 18.65
N LEU A 678 -4.58 23.48 18.17
CA LEU A 678 -5.16 24.36 17.15
C LEU A 678 -5.50 23.58 15.87
N SER A 679 -4.56 22.76 15.38
CA SER A 679 -4.81 21.90 14.23
C SER A 679 -5.98 20.95 14.46
N ALA A 680 -6.02 20.26 15.59
CA ALA A 680 -7.09 19.30 15.92
C ALA A 680 -8.47 19.97 16.01
N VAL A 681 -8.58 21.07 16.77
CA VAL A 681 -9.84 21.79 16.99
C VAL A 681 -10.34 22.41 15.68
N CYS A 682 -9.47 23.08 14.91
CA CYS A 682 -9.87 23.67 13.63
C CYS A 682 -10.34 22.60 12.63
N ASN A 683 -9.69 21.43 12.59
CA ASN A 683 -10.11 20.33 11.73
C ASN A 683 -11.48 19.77 12.14
N VAL A 684 -11.75 19.62 13.44
CA VAL A 684 -13.08 19.15 13.92
C VAL A 684 -14.16 20.17 13.61
N LEU A 685 -13.92 21.46 13.91
CA LEU A 685 -14.88 22.53 13.60
C LEU A 685 -15.16 22.62 12.10
N ALA A 686 -14.12 22.47 11.26
CA ALA A 686 -14.30 22.36 9.82
C ALA A 686 -15.20 21.17 9.48
N GLN A 687 -14.93 19.99 10.04
CA GLN A 687 -15.68 18.79 9.74
C GLN A 687 -17.15 18.87 10.14
N LEU A 688 -17.45 19.49 11.28
CA LEU A 688 -18.82 19.74 11.75
C LEU A 688 -19.56 20.76 10.88
N ALA A 689 -18.86 21.80 10.41
CA ALA A 689 -19.37 22.82 9.48
C ALA A 689 -20.70 23.50 9.91
N THR A 690 -21.03 23.49 11.21
CA THR A 690 -22.21 24.17 11.73
C THR A 690 -22.05 25.69 11.63
N PRO A 691 -23.13 26.48 11.62
CA PRO A 691 -23.06 27.94 11.62
C PRO A 691 -22.17 28.49 12.75
N GLN A 692 -22.28 27.89 13.94
CA GLN A 692 -21.47 28.24 15.12
C GLN A 692 -20.00 27.91 14.91
N ALA A 693 -19.68 26.72 14.37
CA ALA A 693 -18.31 26.33 14.08
C ALA A 693 -17.67 27.24 13.02
N ARG A 694 -18.43 27.62 11.99
CA ARG A 694 -17.99 28.58 10.97
C ARG A 694 -17.69 29.94 11.59
N THR A 695 -18.58 30.46 12.43
CA THR A 695 -18.35 31.73 13.15
C THR A 695 -17.12 31.68 14.05
N ALA A 696 -16.91 30.58 14.79
CA ALA A 696 -15.73 30.41 15.63
C ALA A 696 -14.42 30.43 14.82
N LEU A 697 -14.42 29.82 13.63
CA LEU A 697 -13.29 29.86 12.72
C LEU A 697 -13.10 31.25 12.07
N GLU A 698 -14.20 31.94 11.73
CA GLU A 698 -14.16 33.33 11.25
C GLU A 698 -13.55 34.27 12.31
N GLU A 699 -13.94 34.14 13.58
CA GLU A 699 -13.35 34.87 14.72
C GLU A 699 -11.86 34.55 14.88
N ALA A 700 -11.48 33.26 14.92
CA ALA A 700 -10.10 32.85 15.09
C ALA A 700 -9.20 33.21 13.89
N ARG A 701 -9.76 33.29 12.68
CA ARG A 701 -9.08 33.83 11.50
C ARG A 701 -8.76 35.30 11.71
N ASP A 702 -9.66 36.04 12.34
CA ASP A 702 -9.60 37.49 12.44
C ASP A 702 -8.85 38.00 13.69
N GLU A 703 -8.65 37.13 14.69
CA GLU A 703 -7.82 37.38 15.87
C GLU A 703 -6.38 37.81 15.52
N GLY A 704 -5.67 38.45 16.45
CA GLY A 704 -4.30 38.94 16.26
C GLY A 704 -3.22 37.87 16.14
N ASP A 705 -3.51 36.61 16.45
CA ASP A 705 -2.56 35.48 16.46
C ASP A 705 -2.34 34.93 15.03
N PRO A 706 -1.12 35.05 14.45
CA PRO A 706 -0.85 34.58 13.09
C PRO A 706 -0.98 33.06 12.91
N GLN A 707 -0.68 32.29 13.96
CA GLN A 707 -0.72 30.83 13.91
C GLN A 707 -2.16 30.33 13.93
N LYS A 708 -2.99 30.88 14.83
CA LYS A 708 -4.44 30.61 14.83
C LYS A 708 -5.07 31.00 13.51
N ARG A 709 -4.75 32.19 12.99
CA ARG A 709 -5.24 32.67 11.70
C ARG A 709 -4.99 31.65 10.59
N ARG A 710 -3.77 31.12 10.49
CA ARG A 710 -3.40 30.13 9.47
C ARG A 710 -4.24 28.86 9.57
N TYR A 711 -4.41 28.29 10.77
CA TYR A 711 -5.23 27.08 10.94
C TYR A 711 -6.71 27.34 10.64
N ALA A 712 -7.24 28.48 11.07
CA ALA A 712 -8.61 28.89 10.81
C ALA A 712 -8.89 29.12 9.31
N ARG A 713 -8.00 29.80 8.58
CA ARG A 713 -8.09 29.96 7.11
C ARG A 713 -8.18 28.60 6.42
N ASN A 714 -7.28 27.68 6.78
CA ASN A 714 -7.26 26.34 6.19
C ASN A 714 -8.56 25.56 6.49
N ALA A 715 -9.09 25.68 7.70
CA ALA A 715 -10.34 25.04 8.11
C ALA A 715 -11.56 25.63 7.38
N LEU A 716 -11.63 26.95 7.23
CA LEU A 716 -12.67 27.63 6.46
C LEU A 716 -12.62 27.20 4.98
N GLN A 717 -11.43 27.12 4.40
CA GLN A 717 -11.25 26.61 3.04
C GLN A 717 -11.81 25.19 2.87
N GLN A 718 -11.56 24.29 3.83
CA GLN A 718 -12.14 22.94 3.80
C GLN A 718 -13.67 22.92 3.92
N ILE A 719 -14.28 23.90 4.61
CA ILE A 719 -15.74 24.06 4.63
C ILE A 719 -16.21 24.47 3.23
N TYR A 720 -15.55 25.46 2.63
CA TYR A 720 -15.94 25.98 1.32
C TYR A 720 -15.80 24.93 0.21
N GLU A 721 -14.72 24.15 0.20
CA GLU A 721 -14.49 23.08 -0.78
C GLU A 721 -15.53 21.95 -0.73
N ARG A 722 -16.17 21.76 0.43
CA ARG A 722 -17.26 20.79 0.62
C ARG A 722 -18.64 21.40 0.41
N SER A 723 -18.73 22.71 0.30
CA SER A 723 -19.97 23.41 -0.03
C SER A 723 -20.41 23.05 -1.46
N SER A 724 -21.72 22.94 -1.69
CA SER A 724 -22.27 22.78 -3.04
C SER A 724 -21.91 23.95 -3.95
N ALA A 725 -21.68 25.14 -3.39
CA ALA A 725 -21.18 26.33 -4.09
C ALA A 725 -19.87 26.08 -4.85
N TYR A 726 -19.00 25.22 -4.33
CA TYR A 726 -17.70 24.94 -4.93
C TYR A 726 -17.81 24.31 -6.33
N GLN A 727 -18.84 23.50 -6.59
CA GLN A 727 -19.06 22.91 -7.92
C GLN A 727 -19.38 23.98 -8.96
N PHE A 728 -20.26 24.92 -8.60
CA PHE A 728 -20.61 26.04 -9.46
C PHE A 728 -19.41 26.95 -9.73
N LEU A 729 -18.55 27.18 -8.72
CA LEU A 729 -17.30 27.92 -8.93
C LEU A 729 -16.37 27.25 -9.93
N ARG A 730 -16.15 25.94 -9.80
CA ARG A 730 -15.32 25.19 -10.74
C ARG A 730 -15.89 25.26 -12.15
N GLN A 731 -17.19 25.03 -12.30
CA GLN A 731 -17.85 25.09 -13.60
C GLN A 731 -17.76 26.49 -14.21
N GLY A 732 -18.02 27.54 -13.42
CA GLY A 732 -17.92 28.92 -13.86
C GLY A 732 -16.52 29.27 -14.34
N HIS A 733 -15.50 28.84 -13.61
CA HIS A 733 -14.10 29.06 -13.98
C HIS A 733 -13.69 28.33 -15.27
N GLU A 734 -14.16 27.09 -15.49
CA GLU A 734 -13.89 26.38 -16.74
C GLU A 734 -14.61 27.01 -17.94
N LEU A 735 -15.85 27.49 -17.74
CA LEU A 735 -16.58 28.26 -18.76
C LEU A 735 -15.89 29.59 -19.07
N GLU A 736 -15.38 30.27 -18.04
CA GLU A 736 -14.61 31.49 -18.17
C GLU A 736 -13.34 31.28 -19.02
N LYS A 737 -12.60 30.18 -18.78
CA LYS A 737 -11.44 29.78 -19.60
C LYS A 737 -11.82 29.45 -21.04
N ALA A 738 -12.98 28.82 -21.23
CA ALA A 738 -13.56 28.58 -22.55
C ALA A 738 -14.13 29.86 -23.22
N ASN A 739 -13.93 31.04 -22.61
CA ASN A 739 -14.42 32.34 -23.06
C ASN A 739 -15.96 32.44 -23.15
N LYS A 740 -16.68 31.58 -22.42
CA LYS A 740 -18.15 31.58 -22.32
C LYS A 740 -18.62 32.44 -21.15
N LEU A 741 -18.45 33.75 -21.27
CA LEU A 741 -18.55 34.68 -20.13
C LEU A 741 -19.95 34.75 -19.51
N ASP A 742 -21.03 34.70 -20.29
CA ASP A 742 -22.40 34.76 -19.74
C ASP A 742 -22.80 33.46 -19.02
N GLU A 743 -22.37 32.30 -19.53
CA GLU A 743 -22.55 31.01 -18.86
C GLU A 743 -21.73 30.97 -17.54
N ALA A 744 -20.49 31.47 -17.56
CA ALA A 744 -19.65 31.58 -16.37
C ALA A 744 -20.28 32.48 -15.30
N LEU A 745 -20.84 33.63 -15.70
CA LEU A 745 -21.54 34.54 -14.79
C LEU A 745 -22.72 33.83 -14.10
N ALA A 746 -23.51 33.07 -14.86
CA ALA A 746 -24.63 32.32 -14.30
C ALA A 746 -24.17 31.34 -13.22
N GLN A 747 -23.06 30.63 -13.45
CA GLN A 747 -22.50 29.71 -12.45
C GLN A 747 -22.00 30.44 -11.20
N PHE A 748 -21.31 31.58 -11.33
CA PHE A 748 -20.87 32.34 -10.15
C PHE A 748 -22.04 32.91 -9.35
N VAL A 749 -23.15 33.28 -10.00
CA VAL A 749 -24.38 33.67 -9.30
C VAL A 749 -24.98 32.50 -8.50
N GLU A 750 -25.01 31.29 -9.08
CA GLU A 750 -25.47 30.10 -8.36
C GLU A 750 -24.55 29.72 -7.21
N ALA A 751 -23.23 29.90 -7.36
CA ALA A 751 -22.26 29.71 -6.26
C ALA A 751 -22.56 30.63 -5.07
N ILE A 752 -22.78 31.92 -5.32
CA ILE A 752 -23.12 32.90 -4.28
C ILE A 752 -24.45 32.57 -3.60
N LYS A 753 -25.46 32.12 -4.36
CA LYS A 753 -26.74 31.68 -3.77
C LYS A 753 -26.57 30.44 -2.89
N ALA A 754 -25.75 29.49 -3.31
CA ALA A 754 -25.51 28.24 -2.60
C ALA A 754 -24.72 28.44 -1.30
N ASP A 755 -23.73 29.34 -1.28
CA ASP A 755 -23.02 29.74 -0.06
C ASP A 755 -22.69 31.25 -0.07
N PRO A 756 -23.58 32.09 0.48
CA PRO A 756 -23.39 33.54 0.51
C PRO A 756 -22.21 34.01 1.35
N LYS A 757 -21.62 33.12 2.16
CA LYS A 757 -20.48 33.42 3.04
C LYS A 757 -19.15 32.92 2.46
N MET A 758 -19.13 32.38 1.24
CA MET A 758 -17.90 31.95 0.56
C MET A 758 -17.31 33.14 -0.24
N PRO A 759 -16.12 33.66 0.12
CA PRO A 759 -15.53 34.82 -0.55
C PRO A 759 -15.32 34.62 -2.06
N ASP A 760 -14.91 33.41 -2.45
CA ASP A 760 -14.55 33.08 -3.84
C ASP A 760 -15.70 33.33 -4.83
N GLY A 761 -16.96 33.11 -4.44
CA GLY A 761 -18.13 33.41 -5.27
C GLY A 761 -18.13 34.85 -5.80
N TYR A 762 -17.86 35.78 -4.88
CA TYR A 762 -17.77 37.20 -5.21
C TYR A 762 -16.47 37.52 -5.94
N ILE A 763 -15.33 36.93 -5.54
CA ILE A 763 -14.03 37.15 -6.22
C ILE A 763 -14.11 36.75 -7.69
N PHE A 764 -14.61 35.55 -8.01
CA PHE A 764 -14.71 35.07 -9.38
C PHE A 764 -15.69 35.90 -10.21
N ARG A 765 -16.83 36.30 -9.63
CA ARG A 765 -17.78 37.19 -10.32
C ARG A 765 -17.19 38.59 -10.57
N GLY A 766 -16.48 39.14 -9.59
CA GLY A 766 -15.78 40.43 -9.69
C GLY A 766 -14.71 40.39 -10.79
N ASN A 767 -13.88 39.35 -10.83
CA ASN A 767 -12.88 39.15 -11.89
C ASN A 767 -13.51 39.03 -13.27
N LEU A 768 -14.62 38.29 -13.39
CA LEU A 768 -15.35 38.16 -14.65
C LEU A 768 -15.91 39.52 -15.11
N ASN A 769 -16.39 40.35 -14.18
CA ASN A 769 -16.84 41.70 -14.49
C ASN A 769 -15.68 42.63 -14.88
N ILE A 770 -14.50 42.52 -14.26
CA ILE A 770 -13.27 43.20 -14.73
C ILE A 770 -12.99 42.83 -16.20
N ARG A 771 -13.03 41.54 -16.55
CA ARG A 771 -12.79 41.07 -17.93
C ARG A 771 -13.83 41.58 -18.93
N ARG A 772 -15.03 41.90 -18.46
CA ARG A 772 -16.11 42.51 -19.27
C ARG A 772 -16.08 44.04 -19.26
N GLU A 773 -15.04 44.64 -18.66
CA GLU A 773 -14.88 46.09 -18.47
C GLU A 773 -16.02 46.73 -17.66
N LYS A 774 -16.68 45.93 -16.81
CA LYS A 774 -17.79 46.32 -15.93
C LYS A 774 -17.30 46.62 -14.51
N PHE A 775 -16.49 47.67 -14.37
CA PHE A 775 -15.78 47.99 -13.13
C PHE A 775 -16.73 48.41 -11.99
N ALA A 776 -17.78 49.16 -12.31
CA ALA A 776 -18.81 49.57 -11.35
C ALA A 776 -19.54 48.36 -10.74
N GLU A 777 -19.80 47.33 -11.54
CA GLU A 777 -20.41 46.07 -11.08
C GLU A 777 -19.42 45.15 -10.35
N ALA A 778 -18.11 45.25 -10.61
CA ALA A 778 -17.08 44.46 -9.95
C ALA A 778 -16.76 44.96 -8.53
N ARG A 779 -16.80 46.28 -8.30
CA ARG A 779 -16.50 46.91 -7.00
C ARG A 779 -17.26 46.29 -5.81
N PRO A 780 -18.61 46.17 -5.81
CA PRO A 780 -19.34 45.62 -4.67
C PRO A 780 -19.00 44.15 -4.37
N ASP A 781 -18.55 43.38 -5.36
CA ASP A 781 -18.16 41.99 -5.17
C ASP A 781 -16.86 41.87 -4.37
N PHE A 782 -15.84 42.67 -4.70
CA PHE A 782 -14.60 42.67 -3.93
C PHE A 782 -14.78 43.25 -2.53
N ASP A 783 -15.62 44.27 -2.37
CA ASP A 783 -15.97 44.80 -1.05
C ASP A 783 -16.66 43.72 -0.20
N LYS A 784 -17.59 42.95 -0.79
CA LYS A 784 -18.23 41.84 -0.08
C LYS A 784 -17.26 40.71 0.23
N ALA A 785 -16.36 40.35 -0.69
CA ALA A 785 -15.34 39.34 -0.45
C ALA A 785 -14.40 39.74 0.71
N LEU A 786 -14.03 41.02 0.82
CA LEU A 786 -13.21 41.54 1.91
C LEU A 786 -13.96 41.69 3.24
N GLU A 787 -15.28 41.92 3.20
CA GLU A 787 -16.13 41.83 4.39
C GLU A 787 -16.15 40.39 4.94
N LEU A 788 -16.25 39.40 4.05
CA LEU A 788 -16.26 37.98 4.42
C LEU A 788 -14.88 37.46 4.81
N ASP A 789 -13.82 37.90 4.14
CA ASP A 789 -12.42 37.57 4.44
C ASP A 789 -11.49 38.76 4.18
N ARG A 790 -11.21 39.52 5.25
CA ARG A 790 -10.29 40.66 5.21
C ARG A 790 -8.83 40.27 4.95
N TRP A 791 -8.50 38.98 4.97
CA TRP A 791 -7.18 38.39 4.73
C TRP A 791 -7.12 37.66 3.38
N ASN A 792 -8.05 37.95 2.46
CA ASN A 792 -8.01 37.41 1.11
C ASN A 792 -7.20 38.32 0.16
N SER A 793 -6.03 37.84 -0.28
CA SER A 793 -5.11 38.57 -1.15
C SER A 793 -5.67 38.82 -2.56
N GLN A 794 -6.44 37.89 -3.11
CA GLN A 794 -7.09 38.04 -4.41
C GLN A 794 -8.20 39.09 -4.37
N ALA A 795 -9.03 39.09 -3.31
CA ALA A 795 -10.07 40.10 -3.14
C ALA A 795 -9.48 41.52 -2.99
N LEU A 796 -8.40 41.66 -2.21
CA LEU A 796 -7.71 42.94 -2.04
C LEU A 796 -7.12 43.45 -3.36
N THR A 797 -6.42 42.59 -4.09
CA THR A 797 -5.76 42.99 -5.35
C THR A 797 -6.79 43.27 -6.45
N GLY A 798 -7.87 42.48 -6.55
CA GLY A 798 -8.99 42.75 -7.45
C GLY A 798 -9.67 44.09 -7.15
N ALA A 799 -9.91 44.43 -5.88
CA ALA A 799 -10.40 45.75 -5.49
C ALA A 799 -9.45 46.88 -5.94
N CYS A 800 -8.14 46.69 -5.80
CA CYS A 800 -7.15 47.68 -6.25
C CYS A 800 -7.15 47.82 -7.78
N VAL A 801 -7.30 46.73 -8.53
CA VAL A 801 -7.44 46.79 -10.01
C VAL A 801 -8.69 47.58 -10.39
N VAL A 802 -9.84 47.29 -9.77
CA VAL A 802 -11.08 48.05 -10.02
C VAL A 802 -10.90 49.54 -9.72
N MET A 803 -10.28 49.89 -8.60
CA MET A 803 -9.98 51.30 -8.26
C MET A 803 -9.08 52.00 -9.30
N VAL A 804 -8.15 51.27 -9.92
CA VAL A 804 -7.30 51.82 -10.99
C VAL A 804 -8.08 52.02 -12.28
N MET A 805 -8.94 51.06 -12.64
CA MET A 805 -9.65 51.03 -13.93
C MET A 805 -10.90 51.93 -13.96
N ASP A 806 -11.50 52.25 -12.81
CA ASP A 806 -12.66 53.13 -12.67
C ASP A 806 -12.33 54.63 -12.82
N GLY A 807 -11.04 54.99 -12.98
CA GLY A 807 -10.60 56.30 -13.47
C GLY A 807 -10.14 57.35 -12.44
N ASP A 808 -10.60 57.28 -11.18
CA ASP A 808 -10.38 58.36 -10.19
C ASP A 808 -9.49 58.02 -8.98
N ASP A 809 -9.09 56.75 -8.80
CA ASP A 809 -8.50 56.28 -7.53
C ASP A 809 -7.08 55.66 -7.65
N THR A 810 -6.32 55.86 -8.73
CA THR A 810 -5.02 55.17 -8.95
C THR A 810 -4.03 55.30 -7.78
N ALA A 811 -3.85 56.52 -7.25
CA ALA A 811 -2.95 56.75 -6.11
C ALA A 811 -3.48 56.10 -4.82
N ALA A 812 -4.79 56.11 -4.63
CA ALA A 812 -5.44 55.47 -3.49
C ALA A 812 -5.36 53.93 -3.56
N ALA A 813 -5.49 53.35 -4.76
CA ALA A 813 -5.36 51.92 -5.00
C ALA A 813 -3.95 51.42 -4.66
N VAL A 814 -2.91 52.11 -5.16
CA VAL A 814 -1.52 51.78 -4.84
C VAL A 814 -1.25 51.95 -3.35
N LYS A 815 -1.74 53.02 -2.73
CA LYS A 815 -1.61 53.21 -1.28
C LYS A 815 -2.26 52.05 -0.50
N ARG A 816 -3.50 51.65 -0.84
CA ARG A 816 -4.22 50.54 -0.22
C ARG A 816 -3.47 49.21 -0.37
N LEU A 817 -2.90 48.94 -1.54
CA LEU A 817 -2.07 47.76 -1.78
C LEU A 817 -0.85 47.73 -0.85
N GLU A 818 -0.11 48.83 -0.74
CA GLU A 818 1.12 48.92 0.06
C GLU A 818 0.84 48.81 1.56
N GLU A 819 -0.22 49.44 2.07
CA GLU A 819 -0.63 49.37 3.48
C GLU A 819 -0.98 47.94 3.93
N ASN A 820 -1.36 47.07 2.99
CA ASN A 820 -1.76 45.68 3.27
C ASN A 820 -0.72 44.64 2.83
N ARG A 821 0.33 45.04 2.11
CA ARG A 821 1.36 44.14 1.53
C ARG A 821 2.01 43.22 2.55
N ALA A 822 2.31 43.73 3.74
CA ALA A 822 2.97 42.96 4.80
C ALA A 822 2.16 41.73 5.24
N ARG A 823 0.85 41.68 4.99
CA ARG A 823 -0.01 40.54 5.32
C ARG A 823 0.21 39.32 4.42
N TYR A 824 0.82 39.52 3.25
CA TYR A 824 0.87 38.54 2.16
C TYR A 824 2.29 38.33 1.61
N GLU A 825 3.32 38.67 2.40
CA GLU A 825 4.69 38.74 1.91
C GLU A 825 5.21 37.43 1.30
N ASP A 826 4.70 36.29 1.77
CA ASP A 826 5.06 34.93 1.35
C ASP A 826 4.13 34.32 0.27
N GLU A 827 3.10 35.04 -0.18
CA GLU A 827 2.13 34.53 -1.15
C GLU A 827 2.54 34.88 -2.60
N ALA A 828 2.95 33.88 -3.39
CA ALA A 828 3.36 34.07 -4.79
C ALA A 828 2.26 34.74 -5.64
N ILE A 829 1.00 34.38 -5.40
CA ILE A 829 -0.18 34.93 -6.09
C ILE A 829 -0.38 36.40 -5.74
N PHE A 830 -0.17 36.81 -4.49
CA PHE A 830 -0.25 38.22 -4.11
C PHE A 830 0.79 39.05 -4.86
N SER A 831 2.05 38.60 -4.88
CA SER A 831 3.10 39.29 -5.65
C SER A 831 2.78 39.36 -7.14
N TYR A 832 2.21 38.31 -7.74
CA TYR A 832 1.77 38.36 -9.14
C TYR A 832 0.68 39.42 -9.35
N ASN A 833 -0.41 39.36 -8.60
CA ASN A 833 -1.53 40.28 -8.74
C ASN A 833 -1.15 41.73 -8.39
N ALA A 834 -0.23 41.94 -7.43
CA ALA A 834 0.31 43.25 -7.11
C ALA A 834 1.03 43.86 -8.33
N ALA A 835 1.75 43.05 -9.10
CA ALA A 835 2.34 43.50 -10.36
C ALA A 835 1.29 43.90 -11.39
N CYS A 836 0.18 43.17 -11.49
CA CYS A 836 -0.97 43.54 -12.33
C CYS A 836 -1.53 44.92 -11.94
N VAL A 837 -1.70 45.18 -10.63
CA VAL A 837 -2.15 46.49 -10.13
C VAL A 837 -1.19 47.61 -10.54
N TYR A 838 0.12 47.46 -10.36
CA TYR A 838 1.09 48.48 -10.78
C TYR A 838 1.14 48.68 -12.29
N SER A 839 1.03 47.59 -13.06
CA SER A 839 0.99 47.64 -14.52
C SER A 839 -0.20 48.44 -15.03
N ARG A 840 -1.40 48.15 -14.50
CA ARG A 840 -2.62 48.93 -14.79
C ARG A 840 -2.50 50.37 -14.32
N ALA A 841 -1.88 50.63 -13.17
CA ALA A 841 -1.68 51.99 -12.68
C ALA A 841 -0.75 52.79 -13.62
N ALA A 842 0.29 52.15 -14.15
CA ALA A 842 1.18 52.75 -15.15
C ALA A 842 0.45 52.99 -16.49
N GLU A 843 -0.39 52.06 -16.93
CA GLU A 843 -1.24 52.20 -18.12
C GLU A 843 -2.17 53.40 -18.00
N HIS A 844 -2.90 53.50 -16.90
CA HIS A 844 -3.84 54.59 -16.66
C HIS A 844 -3.15 55.96 -16.66
N LEU A 845 -1.97 56.08 -16.04
CA LEU A 845 -1.18 57.32 -16.06
C LEU A 845 -0.64 57.69 -17.45
N LYS A 846 -0.34 56.70 -18.32
CA LYS A 846 0.09 56.94 -19.70
C LYS A 846 -1.04 57.50 -20.58
N ALA A 847 -2.30 57.17 -20.27
CA ALA A 847 -3.46 57.66 -21.00
C ALA A 847 -3.81 59.14 -20.69
N GLN A 848 -3.20 59.72 -19.65
CA GLN A 848 -3.38 61.12 -19.26
C GLN A 848 -2.33 62.04 -19.89
N GLU A 849 -2.55 63.36 -19.79
CA GLU A 849 -1.59 64.36 -20.27
C GLU A 849 -0.20 64.18 -19.65
N SER A 850 0.84 64.15 -20.49
CA SER A 850 2.21 63.87 -20.08
C SER A 850 2.80 65.03 -19.24
N THR A 851 3.05 64.78 -17.95
CA THR A 851 3.84 65.66 -17.05
C THR A 851 5.08 64.93 -16.52
N ASP A 852 6.09 65.67 -16.07
CA ASP A 852 7.31 65.06 -15.50
C ASP A 852 7.03 64.22 -14.25
N GLU A 853 6.05 64.63 -13.43
CA GLU A 853 5.59 63.86 -12.29
C GLU A 853 4.95 62.52 -12.71
N ARG A 854 4.09 62.53 -13.74
CA ARG A 854 3.48 61.29 -14.26
C ARG A 854 4.51 60.38 -14.88
N LYS A 855 5.47 60.91 -15.65
CA LYS A 855 6.60 60.13 -16.19
C LYS A 855 7.41 59.44 -15.09
N ALA A 856 7.67 60.13 -13.97
CA ALA A 856 8.35 59.56 -12.82
C ALA A 856 7.54 58.42 -12.18
N LYS A 857 6.24 58.60 -11.95
CA LYS A 857 5.34 57.58 -11.40
C LYS A 857 5.19 56.35 -12.31
N ILE A 858 5.08 56.54 -13.62
CA ILE A 858 5.04 55.44 -14.60
C ILE A 858 6.31 54.59 -14.48
N LYS A 859 7.49 55.22 -14.38
CA LYS A 859 8.76 54.51 -14.20
C LYS A 859 8.81 53.76 -12.86
N GLU A 860 8.33 54.38 -11.78
CA GLU A 860 8.25 53.76 -10.46
C GLU A 860 7.36 52.50 -10.49
N TYR A 861 6.12 52.61 -10.97
CA TYR A 861 5.16 51.51 -11.00
C TYR A 861 5.61 50.38 -11.93
N THR A 862 6.20 50.71 -13.08
CA THR A 862 6.81 49.72 -13.97
C THR A 862 7.92 48.96 -13.23
N GLY A 863 8.80 49.65 -12.51
CA GLY A 863 9.86 49.02 -11.72
C GLY A 863 9.33 48.10 -10.61
N LYS A 864 8.29 48.53 -9.89
CA LYS A 864 7.62 47.72 -8.85
C LYS A 864 6.96 46.48 -9.44
N ALA A 865 6.26 46.61 -10.57
CA ALA A 865 5.63 45.47 -11.25
C ALA A 865 6.66 44.39 -11.61
N ILE A 866 7.79 44.77 -12.20
CA ILE A 866 8.87 43.83 -12.54
C ILE A 866 9.46 43.15 -11.29
N ALA A 867 9.66 43.89 -10.21
CA ALA A 867 10.19 43.34 -8.97
C ALA A 867 9.25 42.29 -8.37
N ASP A 868 7.94 42.58 -8.37
CA ASP A 868 6.91 41.68 -7.85
C ASP A 868 6.71 40.43 -8.74
N LEU A 869 6.81 40.55 -10.07
CA LEU A 869 6.82 39.38 -10.96
C LEU A 869 8.03 38.46 -10.70
N LYS A 870 9.23 39.03 -10.54
CA LYS A 870 10.43 38.26 -10.16
C LYS A 870 10.25 37.54 -8.83
N LYS A 871 9.68 38.24 -7.86
CA LYS A 871 9.40 37.69 -6.52
C LYS A 871 8.39 36.55 -6.61
N SER A 872 7.31 36.72 -7.37
CA SER A 872 6.26 35.72 -7.57
C SER A 872 6.80 34.42 -8.19
N VAL A 873 7.60 34.51 -9.26
CA VAL A 873 8.24 33.33 -9.88
C VAL A 873 9.18 32.64 -8.90
N LYS A 874 9.99 33.40 -8.15
CA LYS A 874 10.86 32.85 -7.09
C LYS A 874 10.08 32.12 -6.00
N GLN A 875 8.89 32.62 -5.65
CA GLN A 875 7.99 32.02 -4.66
C GLN A 875 7.18 30.84 -5.21
N GLY A 876 7.31 30.50 -6.50
CA GLY A 876 6.77 29.28 -7.09
C GLY A 876 5.57 29.47 -8.01
N PHE A 877 5.26 30.69 -8.46
CA PHE A 877 4.30 30.89 -9.55
C PHE A 877 4.82 30.25 -10.86
N GLY A 878 4.05 29.34 -11.43
CA GLY A 878 4.51 28.48 -12.54
C GLY A 878 3.82 28.72 -13.89
N ASP A 879 2.74 29.51 -13.95
CA ASP A 879 1.97 29.72 -15.18
C ASP A 879 2.54 30.88 -16.02
N LEU A 880 3.72 30.65 -16.59
CA LEU A 880 4.35 31.62 -17.50
C LEU A 880 3.60 31.74 -18.83
N GLY A 881 2.69 30.80 -19.16
CA GLY A 881 1.77 30.92 -20.28
C GLY A 881 0.81 32.07 -20.05
N TRP A 882 0.05 31.99 -18.96
CA TRP A 882 -0.88 33.04 -18.53
C TRP A 882 -0.17 34.40 -18.38
N MET A 883 1.01 34.45 -17.74
CA MET A 883 1.75 35.71 -17.57
C MET A 883 2.04 36.45 -18.89
N ARG A 884 2.22 35.73 -19.99
CA ARG A 884 2.49 36.32 -21.32
C ARG A 884 1.24 36.83 -22.02
N GLU A 885 0.07 36.33 -21.64
CA GLU A 885 -1.21 36.62 -22.28
C GLU A 885 -2.11 37.50 -21.40
N ASP A 886 -1.75 37.71 -20.14
CA ASP A 886 -2.51 38.49 -19.17
C ASP A 886 -2.71 39.95 -19.66
N PRO A 887 -3.96 40.37 -19.92
CA PRO A 887 -4.28 41.73 -20.33
C PRO A 887 -3.78 42.80 -19.35
N ASP A 888 -3.68 42.48 -18.05
CA ASP A 888 -3.24 43.41 -17.03
C ASP A 888 -1.74 43.71 -17.12
N LEU A 889 -0.96 42.86 -17.78
CA LEU A 889 0.49 43.00 -17.94
C LEU A 889 0.89 43.51 -19.33
N LYS A 890 -0.07 43.81 -20.20
CA LYS A 890 0.15 44.22 -21.60
C LYS A 890 1.13 45.38 -21.73
N THR A 891 1.07 46.37 -20.84
CA THR A 891 1.97 47.54 -20.90
C THR A 891 3.43 47.25 -20.57
N LEU A 892 3.72 46.05 -20.03
CA LEU A 892 5.06 45.57 -19.72
C LEU A 892 5.69 44.76 -20.86
N HIS A 893 4.94 44.41 -21.92
CA HIS A 893 5.43 43.50 -22.98
C HIS A 893 6.64 44.05 -23.75
N GLU A 894 6.79 45.38 -23.78
CA GLU A 894 7.91 46.09 -24.39
C GLU A 894 9.08 46.30 -23.41
N VAL A 895 8.91 45.99 -22.13
CA VAL A 895 9.95 46.11 -21.10
C VAL A 895 10.89 44.90 -21.18
N PRO A 896 12.20 45.08 -21.44
CA PRO A 896 13.14 43.96 -21.59
C PRO A 896 13.18 43.02 -20.39
N GLU A 897 13.09 43.57 -19.19
CA GLU A 897 13.08 42.80 -17.95
C GLU A 897 11.83 41.94 -17.80
N PHE A 898 10.67 42.41 -18.27
CA PHE A 898 9.42 41.62 -18.25
C PHE A 898 9.58 40.40 -19.15
N ARG A 899 10.06 40.61 -20.38
CA ARG A 899 10.29 39.52 -21.34
C ARG A 899 11.18 38.43 -20.74
N LYS A 900 12.25 38.83 -20.05
CA LYS A 900 13.14 37.89 -19.34
C LYS A 900 12.41 37.12 -18.22
N VAL A 901 11.56 37.78 -17.45
CA VAL A 901 10.80 37.14 -16.35
C VAL A 901 9.72 36.20 -16.88
N ALA A 902 9.04 36.59 -17.96
CA ALA A 902 7.99 35.82 -18.62
C ALA A 902 8.52 34.73 -19.58
N GLY A 903 9.84 34.54 -19.66
CA GLY A 903 10.47 33.55 -20.55
C GLY A 903 10.33 33.87 -22.05
N MET A 904 10.09 35.13 -22.41
CA MET A 904 10.06 35.62 -23.78
C MET A 904 11.49 36.01 -24.21
N GLY A 905 11.96 35.51 -25.35
CA GLY A 905 13.27 35.87 -25.89
C GLY A 905 13.47 37.38 -26.07
N SER A 906 14.74 37.83 -26.10
CA SER A 906 15.10 39.23 -26.36
C SER A 906 14.53 39.68 -27.71
N ALA A 907 13.81 40.80 -27.74
CA ALA A 907 13.45 41.42 -29.00
C ALA A 907 14.72 41.99 -29.63
N GLU A 908 15.04 41.60 -30.87
CA GLU A 908 15.96 42.39 -31.69
C GLU A 908 15.34 43.78 -31.88
N PRO A 909 16.11 44.87 -31.72
CA PRO A 909 15.59 46.20 -31.96
C PRO A 909 15.14 46.28 -33.42
N LYS A 910 13.87 46.66 -33.64
CA LYS A 910 13.44 47.13 -34.96
C LYS A 910 14.31 48.33 -35.29
N THR A 911 15.23 48.17 -36.23
CA THR A 911 15.92 49.31 -36.83
C THR A 911 14.87 50.16 -37.51
N ASP A 912 14.74 51.40 -37.04
CA ASP A 912 14.06 52.45 -37.80
C ASP A 912 14.67 52.46 -39.19
N LYS A 913 13.87 52.09 -40.20
CA LYS A 913 14.19 52.47 -41.57
C LYS A 913 13.94 53.96 -41.65
N ASP A 914 15.05 54.69 -41.72
CA ASP A 914 15.13 56.09 -42.09
C ASP A 914 14.25 56.35 -43.35
N PRO A 915 13.31 57.33 -43.34
CA PRO A 915 12.48 57.63 -44.50
C PRO A 915 13.15 58.49 -45.56
N THR A 916 14.48 58.70 -45.51
CA THR A 916 15.18 59.55 -46.49
C THR A 916 16.60 59.04 -46.79
N GLU A 917 16.68 58.13 -47.76
CA GLU A 917 17.76 58.10 -48.76
C GLU A 917 17.09 58.33 -50.13
N GLU A 918 16.78 59.60 -50.38
CA GLU A 918 17.46 60.40 -51.41
C GLU A 918 18.29 61.47 -50.69
#